data_AF-A0A7X8JXI2-F1
#
_entry.id   AF-A0A7X8JXI2-F1
#
_cell.length_a   1.000
_cell.length_b   1.000
_cell.length_c   1.000
_cell.angle_alpha   90.00
_cell.angle_beta   90.00
_cell.angle_gamma   90.00
#
_symmetry.space_group_name_H-M   'P 1'
#
loop_
_entity.id
_entity.type
_entity.pdbx_description
1 polymer ?
#
loop_
_entity_poly.entity_id
_entity_poly.type
_entity_poly.pdbx_seq_one_letter_code
_entity_poly.pdbx_strand_id
1 'polypeptide(L)'
;MFYDKPVIELKNNKIYFKAKPKLHFLKENNIRFQEIVGDTFNVDIPIVDPDYGHNSYAIWKRTAKADWGATDSYFDPSDPFAWAPADSFLISPVQIKNANGHLHDGFTFKTGEVLRNSEDCSVGYGTLKDGGAVGIRFLYPLKFTFYSDDEYPMDLSAHFETLPSSAVIGDPVQVCVKVKSNFEMDINEVPFKWEITKSDGTVLNEIKYNGTSDSAEGKINISLQTQQAILYADFIMPDSDVKIKFSVNNEGTNPVELYLENNSIDSGESIKLVNGIPYVGKFDLDYNVLSRDLSFPLVDGAEIKAKLNLPRGEWIGPATGRLYIDNSLAPIYNNFSTSSTNVNERSEEIILKPIIKATLQRSDFNDNPLERKFKNPDNPFEPVLKTAKLTFNGSVSRSYKYYYYSTTVDELGNPTTIRLSETTSDSASFNSGSDTREIRTFIYNGRKTMPSIAARTFKNIVENNGLKRNVFWTSDPYKFDVLRYMCHIDAKNTPFNWTKVDGQYQRTFTQQNTANISWSVKNSMASLYNYDRKNAREMNYGKEYYPNAVFASDRSLQKFGWPIKSGYYFNPLGEYTCTVKTVQYKDTPDSTNEHTELVDKLKNSFHYTSNMLYTSDGKNYQHLDLHNGNDKIFGMDMLDITTTYDIADTKLEHFDDSAYADKTHQFFKEILEGYSESNTENSKSNFKYREYIKQDDIYKVEETTVITFRVSPKNQKLYTYINMKDREYLSNARIDNFTLNNYAYKGLTVNGLSSIDNITVNVEGTLYDDQNAIIR
;
A
#
# COMPACT_ATOMS: atom_id res chain seq x y z
N MET A 1 -6.03 -64.09 33.85
CA MET A 1 -6.54 -65.45 34.16
C MET A 1 -5.75 -66.61 33.53
N PHE A 2 -5.46 -66.67 32.21
CA PHE A 2 -4.77 -67.83 31.60
C PHE A 2 -3.56 -67.44 30.72
N TYR A 3 -2.53 -68.30 30.63
CA TYR A 3 -1.29 -68.08 29.86
C TYR A 3 -1.50 -68.24 28.35
N ASP A 4 -2.30 -69.24 27.97
CA ASP A 4 -2.68 -69.54 26.59
C ASP A 4 -4.20 -69.40 26.42
N LYS A 5 -4.68 -69.32 25.18
CA LYS A 5 -6.12 -69.36 24.87
C LYS A 5 -6.73 -70.67 25.42
N PRO A 6 -7.76 -70.62 26.28
CA PRO A 6 -8.44 -71.82 26.75
C PRO A 6 -9.00 -72.66 25.60
N VAL A 7 -8.92 -73.98 25.73
CA VAL A 7 -9.54 -74.93 24.81
C VAL A 7 -10.87 -75.37 25.40
N ILE A 8 -11.94 -75.24 24.61
CA ILE A 8 -13.29 -75.68 24.96
C ILE A 8 -13.73 -76.71 23.91
N GLU A 9 -14.04 -77.92 24.36
CA GLU A 9 -14.53 -79.00 23.51
C GLU A 9 -15.88 -79.51 24.01
N LEU A 10 -16.83 -79.66 23.10
CA LEU A 10 -18.09 -80.37 23.32
C LEU A 10 -17.95 -81.79 22.79
N LYS A 11 -18.01 -82.80 23.67
CA LYS A 11 -18.11 -84.20 23.25
C LYS A 11 -18.92 -85.01 24.26
N ASN A 12 -19.64 -86.02 23.79
CA ASN A 12 -20.45 -86.92 24.63
C ASN A 12 -21.37 -86.18 25.62
N ASN A 13 -22.05 -85.12 25.16
CA ASN A 13 -22.92 -84.25 25.97
C ASN A 13 -22.25 -83.65 27.22
N LYS A 14 -20.93 -83.46 27.19
CA LYS A 14 -20.19 -82.78 28.25
C LYS A 14 -19.31 -81.69 27.65
N ILE A 15 -19.15 -80.61 28.41
CA ILE A 15 -18.21 -79.53 28.09
C ILE A 15 -16.89 -79.85 28.78
N TYR A 16 -15.83 -79.89 27.99
CA TYR A 16 -14.47 -80.03 28.47
C TYR A 16 -13.77 -78.69 28.35
N PHE A 17 -13.47 -78.07 29.48
CA PHE A 17 -12.68 -76.85 29.58
C PHE A 17 -11.24 -77.21 29.98
N LYS A 18 -10.27 -76.78 29.18
CA LYS A 18 -8.85 -76.93 29.48
C LYS A 18 -8.14 -75.59 29.33
N ALA A 19 -7.55 -75.10 30.41
CA ALA A 19 -6.79 -73.86 30.39
C ALA A 19 -5.57 -73.94 31.31
N LYS A 20 -4.54 -73.14 31.03
CA LYS A 20 -3.35 -73.00 31.88
C LYS A 20 -3.48 -71.73 32.73
N PRO A 21 -3.80 -71.81 34.04
CA PRO A 21 -3.99 -70.63 34.87
C PRO A 21 -2.72 -69.79 34.98
N LYS A 22 -2.88 -68.47 34.92
CA LYS A 22 -1.83 -67.50 35.28
C LYS A 22 -1.83 -67.35 36.78
N LEU A 23 -0.81 -67.88 37.46
CA LEU A 23 -0.64 -67.70 38.90
C LEU A 23 -0.22 -66.25 39.19
N HIS A 24 -1.10 -65.48 39.83
CA HIS A 24 -0.91 -64.06 40.13
C HIS A 24 -0.36 -63.93 41.56
N PHE A 25 0.96 -63.81 41.65
CA PHE A 25 1.64 -63.48 42.91
C PHE A 25 1.88 -61.97 42.95
N LEU A 26 1.90 -61.41 44.15
CA LEU A 26 2.27 -60.02 44.35
C LEU A 26 3.72 -59.81 43.88
N LYS A 27 3.92 -58.94 42.88
CA LYS A 27 5.24 -58.62 42.31
C LYS A 27 5.67 -57.18 42.54
N GLU A 28 4.73 -56.32 42.94
CA GLU A 28 5.02 -54.91 43.23
C GLU A 28 5.72 -54.77 44.58
N ASN A 29 6.67 -53.83 44.65
CA ASN A 29 7.47 -53.46 45.82
C ASN A 29 8.53 -54.45 46.35
N ASN A 30 8.75 -55.62 45.71
CA ASN A 30 9.80 -56.60 46.07
C ASN A 30 9.74 -57.12 47.53
N ILE A 31 8.65 -56.93 48.26
CA ILE A 31 8.51 -57.38 49.65
C ILE A 31 8.36 -58.91 49.67
N ARG A 32 9.23 -59.59 50.43
CA ARG A 32 9.21 -61.05 50.59
C ARG A 32 8.51 -61.46 51.87
N PHE A 33 7.89 -62.64 51.88
CA PHE A 33 7.21 -63.20 53.06
C PHE A 33 8.09 -63.18 54.32
N GLN A 34 9.36 -63.56 54.18
CA GLN A 34 10.34 -63.56 55.27
C GLN A 34 10.64 -62.16 55.82
N GLU A 35 10.50 -61.11 55.01
CA GLU A 35 10.72 -59.72 55.43
C GLU A 35 9.54 -59.23 56.29
N ILE A 36 8.33 -59.74 56.04
CA ILE A 36 7.14 -59.43 56.84
C ILE A 36 7.20 -60.16 58.20
N VAL A 37 7.60 -61.43 58.21
CA VAL A 37 7.77 -62.22 59.44
C VAL A 37 8.98 -61.75 60.26
N GLY A 38 10.01 -61.20 59.59
CA GLY A 38 11.23 -60.73 60.23
C GLY A 38 12.19 -61.84 60.68
N ASP A 39 12.17 -63.01 60.02
CA ASP A 39 13.05 -64.15 60.31
C ASP A 39 13.54 -64.83 59.01
N THR A 40 14.55 -65.69 59.09
CA THR A 40 15.17 -66.32 57.91
C THR A 40 14.54 -67.67 57.57
N PHE A 41 14.13 -67.81 56.30
CA PHE A 41 13.54 -69.03 55.74
C PHE A 41 14.53 -69.72 54.80
N ASN A 42 14.36 -71.02 54.59
CA ASN A 42 15.19 -71.81 53.67
C ASN A 42 14.68 -71.76 52.22
N VAL A 43 13.45 -71.27 52.02
CA VAL A 43 12.78 -71.16 50.71
C VAL A 43 12.07 -69.81 50.61
N ASP A 44 11.94 -69.30 49.39
CA ASP A 44 11.10 -68.13 49.12
C ASP A 44 9.64 -68.57 49.07
N ILE A 45 8.84 -68.12 50.05
CA ILE A 45 7.39 -68.33 50.07
C ILE A 45 6.72 -67.18 49.31
N PRO A 46 6.05 -67.43 48.18
CA PRO A 46 5.42 -66.36 47.42
C PRO A 46 4.12 -65.89 48.08
N ILE A 47 3.85 -64.59 48.01
CA ILE A 47 2.61 -63.98 48.47
C ILE A 47 1.63 -63.95 47.30
N VAL A 48 0.45 -64.52 47.49
CA VAL A 48 -0.61 -64.49 46.48
C VAL A 48 -1.17 -63.07 46.40
N ASP A 49 -1.38 -62.59 45.17
CA ASP A 49 -2.03 -61.30 44.95
C ASP A 49 -3.48 -61.35 45.48
N PRO A 50 -3.87 -60.48 46.43
CA PRO A 50 -5.17 -60.54 47.10
C PRO A 50 -6.36 -60.36 46.14
N ASP A 51 -6.16 -59.73 44.98
CA ASP A 51 -7.20 -59.62 43.94
C ASP A 51 -7.48 -60.97 43.25
N TYR A 52 -6.58 -61.95 43.39
CA TYR A 52 -6.62 -63.24 42.70
C TYR A 52 -6.59 -64.46 43.63
N GLY A 53 -6.53 -64.26 44.95
CA GLY A 53 -6.54 -65.33 45.95
C GLY A 53 -5.75 -64.97 47.21
N HIS A 54 -5.24 -65.98 47.91
CA HIS A 54 -4.55 -65.80 49.18
C HIS A 54 -3.67 -67.01 49.54
N ASN A 55 -2.70 -66.80 50.43
CA ASN A 55 -2.01 -67.91 51.10
C ASN A 55 -2.94 -68.57 52.14
N SER A 56 -2.66 -69.82 52.48
CA SER A 56 -3.36 -70.53 53.57
C SER A 56 -2.35 -71.16 54.50
N TYR A 57 -2.60 -71.17 55.81
CA TYR A 57 -1.68 -71.71 56.80
C TYR A 57 -2.24 -72.98 57.43
N ALA A 58 -1.42 -74.04 57.46
CA ALA A 58 -1.72 -75.21 58.27
C ALA A 58 -1.42 -74.90 59.73
N ILE A 59 -2.40 -75.03 60.61
CA ILE A 59 -2.34 -74.62 62.00
C ILE A 59 -2.17 -75.83 62.89
N TRP A 60 -1.19 -75.76 63.77
CA TRP A 60 -0.83 -76.82 64.70
C TRP A 60 -0.86 -76.28 66.12
N LYS A 61 -1.06 -77.17 67.08
CA LYS A 61 -0.85 -76.85 68.49
C LYS A 61 0.62 -76.48 68.71
N ARG A 62 0.88 -75.34 69.35
CA ARG A 62 2.25 -74.85 69.61
C ARG A 62 3.07 -75.81 70.47
N THR A 63 2.42 -76.44 71.44
CA THR A 63 3.06 -77.27 72.47
C THR A 63 3.14 -78.77 72.12
N ALA A 64 2.49 -79.23 71.05
CA ALA A 64 2.50 -80.64 70.64
C ALA A 64 2.25 -80.80 69.14
N LYS A 65 2.75 -81.88 68.54
CA LYS A 65 2.51 -82.22 67.13
C LYS A 65 1.06 -82.69 66.90
N ALA A 66 0.10 -81.79 67.03
CA ALA A 66 -1.32 -82.00 66.75
C ALA A 66 -1.84 -80.99 65.72
N ASP A 67 -2.37 -81.50 64.60
CA ASP A 67 -2.96 -80.71 63.52
C ASP A 67 -4.32 -80.17 63.96
N TRP A 68 -4.51 -78.86 63.83
CA TRP A 68 -5.73 -78.14 64.19
C TRP A 68 -6.50 -77.61 62.99
N GLY A 69 -6.08 -77.98 61.77
CA GLY A 69 -6.71 -77.62 60.51
C GLY A 69 -5.94 -76.52 59.79
N ALA A 70 -6.61 -75.80 58.91
CA ALA A 70 -6.02 -74.69 58.18
C ALA A 70 -6.84 -73.42 58.38
N THR A 71 -6.18 -72.28 58.21
CA THR A 71 -6.81 -70.96 58.15
C THR A 71 -6.30 -70.22 56.92
N ASP A 72 -7.15 -69.39 56.35
CA ASP A 72 -6.79 -68.57 55.21
C ASP A 72 -6.02 -67.33 55.69
N SER A 73 -5.12 -66.80 54.85
CA SER A 73 -4.33 -65.62 55.18
C SER A 73 -5.10 -64.35 54.84
N TYR A 74 -4.99 -63.34 55.70
CA TYR A 74 -5.23 -61.95 55.31
C TYR A 74 -3.94 -61.37 54.74
N PHE A 75 -4.04 -60.53 53.72
CA PHE A 75 -2.92 -59.74 53.24
C PHE A 75 -3.43 -58.43 52.64
N ASP A 76 -2.93 -57.31 53.14
CA ASP A 76 -3.24 -55.99 52.62
C ASP A 76 -2.09 -55.53 51.71
N PRO A 77 -2.32 -55.34 50.40
CA PRO A 77 -1.26 -54.94 49.48
C PRO A 77 -0.82 -53.49 49.69
N SER A 78 -1.66 -52.65 50.31
CA SER A 78 -1.35 -51.25 50.60
C SER A 78 -0.52 -51.08 51.87
N ASP A 79 -0.65 -52.01 52.82
CA ASP A 79 0.22 -52.13 54.00
C ASP A 79 0.55 -53.61 54.30
N PRO A 80 1.62 -54.15 53.71
CA PRO A 80 2.03 -55.55 53.89
C PRO A 80 2.36 -55.96 55.33
N PHE A 81 2.54 -54.98 56.24
CA PHE A 81 2.83 -55.21 57.66
C PHE A 81 1.61 -55.00 58.55
N ALA A 82 0.43 -54.78 57.96
CA ALA A 82 -0.81 -54.70 58.70
C ALA A 82 -1.20 -56.06 59.32
N TRP A 83 -1.62 -56.03 60.58
CA TRP A 83 -2.29 -57.17 61.20
C TRP A 83 -3.64 -57.42 60.51
N ALA A 84 -4.09 -58.68 60.51
CA ALA A 84 -5.44 -58.97 60.04
C ALA A 84 -6.48 -58.23 60.91
N PRO A 85 -7.54 -57.65 60.30
CA PRO A 85 -8.66 -57.11 61.04
C PRO A 85 -9.23 -58.17 62.00
N ALA A 86 -9.52 -57.80 63.24
CA ALA A 86 -9.89 -58.75 64.29
C ALA A 86 -11.18 -59.53 63.97
N ASP A 87 -12.07 -58.96 63.18
CA ASP A 87 -13.32 -59.54 62.70
C ASP A 87 -13.17 -60.42 61.45
N SER A 88 -12.02 -60.39 60.78
CA SER A 88 -11.73 -61.30 59.66
C SER A 88 -11.55 -62.76 60.11
N PHE A 89 -11.11 -62.96 61.36
CA PHE A 89 -10.68 -64.25 61.91
C PHE A 89 -9.63 -64.99 61.07
N LEU A 90 -8.85 -64.24 60.28
CA LEU A 90 -7.72 -64.73 59.48
C LEU A 90 -6.39 -64.40 60.15
N ILE A 91 -5.29 -64.87 59.56
CA ILE A 91 -3.94 -64.55 60.03
C ILE A 91 -3.20 -63.77 58.95
N SER A 92 -2.60 -62.62 59.31
CA SER A 92 -1.64 -61.92 58.44
C SER A 92 -0.22 -62.49 58.63
N PRO A 93 0.66 -62.50 57.61
CA PRO A 93 2.05 -62.93 57.78
C PRO A 93 2.77 -62.23 58.94
N VAL A 94 2.48 -60.96 59.20
CA VAL A 94 3.09 -60.18 60.30
C VAL A 94 2.73 -60.70 61.70
N GLN A 95 1.62 -61.45 61.81
CA GLN A 95 1.20 -62.06 63.07
C GLN A 95 1.93 -63.39 63.36
N ILE A 96 2.76 -63.85 62.42
CA ILE A 96 3.70 -64.94 62.63
C ILE A 96 4.99 -64.35 63.19
N LYS A 97 5.37 -64.83 64.37
CA LYS A 97 6.47 -64.31 65.19
C LYS A 97 7.85 -64.74 64.71
N ASN A 98 7.99 -65.91 64.08
CA ASN A 98 9.26 -66.46 63.61
C ASN A 98 9.08 -67.65 62.66
N ALA A 99 10.18 -68.12 62.06
CA ALA A 99 10.20 -69.21 61.08
C ALA A 99 9.81 -70.58 61.66
N ASN A 100 9.73 -70.76 62.98
CA ASN A 100 9.19 -71.98 63.59
C ASN A 100 7.64 -72.04 63.53
N GLY A 101 6.98 -70.98 63.05
CA GLY A 101 5.53 -70.92 62.90
C GLY A 101 4.78 -70.30 64.08
N HIS A 102 5.49 -69.93 65.14
CA HIS A 102 4.88 -69.38 66.35
C HIS A 102 4.08 -68.11 66.05
N LEU A 103 2.85 -68.00 66.55
CA LEU A 103 2.07 -66.76 66.42
C LEU A 103 2.39 -65.76 67.54
N HIS A 104 2.13 -64.48 67.29
CA HIS A 104 2.03 -63.48 68.35
C HIS A 104 0.80 -63.73 69.23
N ASP A 105 0.92 -63.54 70.53
CA ASP A 105 -0.17 -63.81 71.49
C ASP A 105 -1.20 -62.66 71.45
N GLY A 106 -2.46 -62.94 71.81
CA GLY A 106 -3.48 -61.90 72.05
C GLY A 106 -4.43 -61.61 70.89
N PHE A 107 -4.57 -62.52 69.91
CA PHE A 107 -5.64 -62.45 68.92
C PHE A 107 -6.32 -63.81 68.72
N THR A 108 -7.49 -63.79 68.09
CA THR A 108 -8.23 -65.02 67.76
C THR A 108 -8.43 -65.13 66.26
N PHE A 109 -8.43 -66.36 65.77
CA PHE A 109 -8.67 -66.68 64.36
C PHE A 109 -9.44 -68.01 64.28
N LYS A 110 -9.92 -68.37 63.10
CA LYS A 110 -10.68 -69.60 62.91
C LYS A 110 -9.94 -70.64 62.07
N THR A 111 -10.05 -71.90 62.48
CA THR A 111 -9.73 -73.08 61.67
C THR A 111 -11.03 -73.79 61.34
N GLY A 112 -11.54 -73.62 60.12
CA GLY A 112 -12.93 -73.94 59.80
C GLY A 112 -13.90 -73.11 60.65
N GLU A 113 -14.81 -73.76 61.37
CA GLU A 113 -15.76 -73.07 62.27
C GLU A 113 -15.25 -72.87 63.70
N VAL A 114 -14.07 -73.42 64.04
CA VAL A 114 -13.55 -73.40 65.41
C VAL A 114 -12.70 -72.16 65.65
N LEU A 115 -13.09 -71.34 66.62
CA LEU A 115 -12.30 -70.20 67.09
C LEU A 115 -11.11 -70.68 67.94
N ARG A 116 -9.93 -70.14 67.67
CA ARG A 116 -8.65 -70.48 68.30
C ARG A 116 -8.00 -69.23 68.87
N ASN A 117 -7.31 -69.37 70.00
CA ASN A 117 -6.46 -68.32 70.56
C ASN A 117 -5.04 -68.47 70.01
N SER A 118 -4.41 -67.36 69.62
CA SER A 118 -3.12 -67.39 68.94
C SER A 118 -1.96 -67.90 69.80
N GLU A 119 -2.00 -67.69 71.11
CA GLU A 119 -0.94 -68.14 72.04
C GLU A 119 -0.74 -69.67 72.07
N ASP A 120 -1.79 -70.43 71.76
CA ASP A 120 -1.80 -71.89 71.72
C ASP A 120 -1.39 -72.48 70.36
N CYS A 121 -1.21 -71.62 69.34
CA CYS A 121 -1.16 -72.02 67.94
C CYS A 121 0.18 -71.68 67.26
N SER A 122 0.52 -72.48 66.26
CA SER A 122 1.63 -72.23 65.33
C SER A 122 1.21 -72.56 63.89
N VAL A 123 1.73 -71.81 62.92
CA VAL A 123 1.70 -72.16 61.49
C VAL A 123 2.73 -73.27 61.24
N GLY A 124 2.25 -74.50 61.09
CA GLY A 124 3.09 -75.68 61.08
C GLY A 124 3.69 -75.99 62.45
N TYR A 125 4.26 -77.19 62.56
CA TYR A 125 5.02 -77.62 63.74
C TYR A 125 6.51 -77.62 63.40
N GLY A 126 7.09 -76.42 63.26
CA GLY A 126 8.49 -76.22 62.85
C GLY A 126 8.75 -76.41 61.35
N THR A 127 7.71 -76.62 60.54
CA THR A 127 7.82 -76.86 59.08
C THR A 127 7.69 -75.59 58.24
N LEU A 128 7.32 -74.46 58.85
CA LEU A 128 7.15 -73.19 58.15
C LEU A 128 8.47 -72.68 57.54
N LYS A 129 9.60 -72.88 58.23
CA LYS A 129 10.93 -72.47 57.76
C LYS A 129 11.30 -73.02 56.37
N ASP A 130 10.81 -74.21 56.04
CA ASP A 130 11.00 -74.89 54.75
C ASP A 130 9.80 -74.71 53.80
N GLY A 131 8.87 -73.81 54.13
CA GLY A 131 7.65 -73.52 53.35
C GLY A 131 6.54 -74.58 53.43
N GLY A 132 6.77 -75.69 54.14
CA GLY A 132 5.86 -76.84 54.15
C GLY A 132 4.52 -76.63 54.88
N ALA A 133 4.33 -75.49 55.56
CA ALA A 133 3.11 -75.13 56.29
C ALA A 133 2.25 -74.05 55.59
N VAL A 134 2.63 -73.64 54.38
CA VAL A 134 1.93 -72.61 53.60
C VAL A 134 1.37 -73.22 52.31
N GLY A 135 0.05 -73.16 52.18
CA GLY A 135 -0.66 -73.41 50.93
C GLY A 135 -0.88 -72.11 50.15
N ILE A 136 -1.16 -72.27 48.86
CA ILE A 136 -1.46 -71.19 47.93
C ILE A 136 -2.83 -71.47 47.34
N ARG A 137 -3.76 -70.51 47.46
CA ARG A 137 -5.12 -70.62 46.95
C ARG A 137 -5.37 -69.49 45.96
N PHE A 138 -5.72 -69.84 44.72
CA PHE A 138 -6.14 -68.88 43.73
C PHE A 138 -7.65 -68.93 43.52
N LEU A 139 -8.28 -67.77 43.57
CA LEU A 139 -9.70 -67.56 43.31
C LEU A 139 -9.84 -66.99 41.91
N TYR A 140 -10.04 -67.86 40.92
CA TYR A 140 -10.37 -67.41 39.56
C TYR A 140 -11.88 -67.36 39.40
N PRO A 141 -12.50 -66.18 39.20
CA PRO A 141 -13.92 -66.13 38.85
C PRO A 141 -14.08 -66.65 37.42
N LEU A 142 -14.56 -67.89 37.28
CA LEU A 142 -14.95 -68.45 36.00
C LEU A 142 -16.48 -68.48 35.94
N LYS A 143 -17.05 -67.56 35.17
CA LYS A 143 -18.47 -67.58 34.81
C LYS A 143 -18.62 -68.27 33.46
N PHE A 144 -19.20 -69.48 33.46
CA PHE A 144 -19.73 -70.08 32.24
C PHE A 144 -21.18 -69.61 32.10
N THR A 145 -21.43 -68.72 31.15
CA THR A 145 -22.79 -68.27 30.82
C THR A 145 -23.29 -69.07 29.63
N PHE A 146 -24.44 -69.74 29.80
CA PHE A 146 -25.18 -70.39 28.74
C PHE A 146 -26.45 -69.59 28.50
N TYR A 147 -26.71 -69.19 27.26
CA TYR A 147 -27.92 -68.47 26.88
C TYR A 147 -28.94 -69.48 26.33
N SER A 148 -30.18 -69.41 26.82
CA SER A 148 -31.36 -69.74 26.01
C SER A 148 -31.94 -68.42 25.55
N ASP A 149 -32.13 -68.26 24.24
CA ASP A 149 -32.71 -67.05 23.65
C ASP A 149 -34.06 -66.77 24.30
N ASP A 150 -34.15 -65.67 25.05
CA ASP A 150 -35.34 -64.81 25.17
C ASP A 150 -34.91 -63.44 25.76
N GLU A 151 -34.94 -62.43 24.87
CA GLU A 151 -35.17 -60.98 25.10
C GLU A 151 -34.02 -60.05 25.57
N TYR A 152 -33.08 -59.75 24.66
CA TYR A 152 -32.86 -58.34 24.27
C TYR A 152 -33.82 -58.03 23.12
N PRO A 153 -34.59 -56.92 23.11
CA PRO A 153 -35.34 -56.57 21.90
C PRO A 153 -34.33 -56.22 20.81
N MET A 154 -34.22 -57.11 19.84
CA MET A 154 -33.50 -56.81 18.61
C MET A 154 -34.25 -55.67 17.89
N ASP A 155 -33.52 -54.66 17.47
CA ASP A 155 -34.01 -53.34 17.12
C ASP A 155 -33.10 -52.62 16.12
N LEU A 156 -33.74 -51.85 15.25
CA LEU A 156 -33.16 -50.88 14.34
C LEU A 156 -33.40 -49.47 14.84
N SER A 157 -32.48 -48.57 14.55
CA SER A 157 -32.71 -47.15 14.79
C SER A 157 -32.04 -46.30 13.72
N ALA A 158 -32.75 -45.28 13.24
CA ALA A 158 -32.20 -44.28 12.34
C ALA A 158 -31.88 -43.00 13.12
N HIS A 159 -30.78 -42.34 12.76
CA HIS A 159 -30.52 -40.97 13.19
C HIS A 159 -29.75 -40.20 12.12
N PHE A 160 -29.94 -38.87 12.08
CA PHE A 160 -29.07 -38.00 11.31
C PHE A 160 -27.69 -37.94 11.95
N GLU A 161 -26.68 -38.42 11.22
CA GLU A 161 -25.27 -38.21 11.57
C GLU A 161 -24.82 -36.81 11.11
N THR A 162 -25.36 -36.32 10.00
CA THR A 162 -25.12 -34.96 9.50
C THR A 162 -26.41 -34.41 8.91
N LEU A 163 -26.89 -33.31 9.49
CA LEU A 163 -28.05 -32.56 9.02
C LEU A 163 -27.77 -31.07 9.25
N PRO A 164 -27.54 -30.26 8.20
CA PRO A 164 -27.32 -28.83 8.39
C PRO A 164 -28.63 -28.12 8.72
N SER A 165 -28.59 -27.19 9.68
CA SER A 165 -29.72 -26.32 10.03
C SER A 165 -30.09 -25.34 8.92
N SER A 166 -29.13 -24.94 8.08
CA SER A 166 -29.35 -24.01 6.98
C SER A 166 -28.31 -24.12 5.87
N ALA A 167 -28.72 -23.79 4.65
CA ALA A 167 -27.84 -23.73 3.48
C ALA A 167 -28.23 -22.58 2.56
N VAL A 168 -27.24 -22.06 1.82
CA VAL A 168 -27.44 -20.99 0.83
C VAL A 168 -27.94 -21.60 -0.47
N ILE A 169 -28.88 -20.94 -1.15
CA ILE A 169 -29.28 -21.30 -2.52
C ILE A 169 -28.07 -21.61 -3.43
N GLY A 170 -28.12 -22.74 -4.13
CA GLY A 170 -27.06 -23.15 -5.04
C GLY A 170 -25.86 -23.86 -4.40
N ASP A 171 -25.74 -23.85 -3.07
CA ASP A 171 -24.66 -24.56 -2.38
C ASP A 171 -24.97 -26.08 -2.30
N PRO A 172 -23.94 -26.94 -2.37
CA PRO A 172 -24.11 -28.37 -2.15
C PRO A 172 -24.46 -28.65 -0.68
N VAL A 173 -25.49 -29.47 -0.48
CA VAL A 173 -25.96 -29.94 0.81
C VAL A 173 -25.80 -31.45 0.84
N GLN A 174 -25.14 -31.95 1.88
CA GLN A 174 -25.02 -33.39 2.17
C GLN A 174 -25.76 -33.69 3.46
N VAL A 175 -26.66 -34.67 3.41
CA VAL A 175 -27.33 -35.24 4.59
C VAL A 175 -26.89 -36.69 4.74
N CYS A 176 -26.53 -37.06 5.97
CA CYS A 176 -26.08 -38.40 6.31
C CYS A 176 -27.02 -38.99 7.36
N VAL A 177 -27.61 -40.14 7.03
CA VAL A 177 -28.36 -40.96 7.97
C VAL A 177 -27.57 -42.21 8.28
N LYS A 178 -27.47 -42.50 9.58
CA LYS A 178 -26.87 -43.72 10.09
C LYS A 178 -27.99 -44.57 10.69
N VAL A 179 -28.10 -45.79 10.20
CA VAL A 179 -28.97 -46.83 10.73
C VAL A 179 -28.13 -47.74 11.60
N LYS A 180 -28.45 -47.87 12.88
CA LYS A 180 -27.80 -48.81 13.82
C LYS A 180 -28.68 -50.05 13.97
N SER A 181 -28.03 -51.19 14.11
CA SER A 181 -28.66 -52.49 14.35
C SER A 181 -28.00 -53.15 15.56
N ASN A 182 -28.79 -53.63 16.51
CA ASN A 182 -28.30 -54.46 17.61
C ASN A 182 -28.58 -55.97 17.39
N PHE A 183 -29.04 -56.35 16.20
CA PHE A 183 -29.31 -57.76 15.85
C PHE A 183 -28.01 -58.58 15.91
N GLU A 184 -28.09 -59.78 16.48
CA GLU A 184 -26.95 -60.69 16.63
C GLU A 184 -26.68 -61.53 15.35
N MET A 185 -27.19 -61.08 14.21
CA MET A 185 -27.01 -61.71 12.91
C MET A 185 -26.93 -60.67 11.79
N ASP A 186 -26.40 -61.08 10.63
CA ASP A 186 -26.54 -60.27 9.41
C ASP A 186 -28.04 -60.18 9.06
N ILE A 187 -28.55 -58.95 8.99
CA ILE A 187 -29.93 -58.68 8.55
C ILE A 187 -29.90 -58.21 7.10
N ASN A 188 -30.70 -58.87 6.27
CA ASN A 188 -30.73 -58.65 4.83
C ASN A 188 -32.09 -58.12 4.41
N GLU A 189 -32.11 -57.41 3.28
CA GLU A 189 -33.34 -56.96 2.62
C GLU A 189 -34.17 -55.99 3.49
N VAL A 190 -33.53 -55.21 4.37
CA VAL A 190 -34.19 -54.24 5.26
C VAL A 190 -34.71 -53.06 4.45
N PRO A 191 -36.03 -52.81 4.40
CA PRO A 191 -36.58 -51.75 3.57
C PRO A 191 -36.23 -50.37 4.14
N PHE A 192 -35.95 -49.39 3.27
CA PHE A 192 -35.72 -48.00 3.68
C PHE A 192 -36.31 -47.03 2.64
N LYS A 193 -36.56 -45.79 3.06
CA LYS A 193 -37.09 -44.72 2.22
C LYS A 193 -36.64 -43.33 2.66
N TRP A 194 -36.22 -42.53 1.69
CA TRP A 194 -36.03 -41.08 1.80
C TRP A 194 -37.26 -40.33 1.28
N GLU A 195 -37.66 -39.29 1.99
CA GLU A 195 -38.64 -38.30 1.54
C GLU A 195 -38.01 -36.91 1.71
N ILE A 196 -37.51 -36.35 0.60
CA ILE A 196 -36.85 -35.05 0.58
C ILE A 196 -37.70 -34.09 -0.26
N THR A 197 -38.25 -33.08 0.38
CA THR A 197 -39.19 -32.13 -0.25
C THR A 197 -38.80 -30.69 0.04
N LYS A 198 -39.25 -29.77 -0.80
CA LYS A 198 -39.36 -28.35 -0.44
C LYS A 198 -40.36 -28.18 0.72
N SER A 199 -40.31 -27.02 1.37
CA SER A 199 -41.20 -26.68 2.48
C SER A 199 -42.70 -26.73 2.14
N ASP A 200 -43.03 -26.47 0.87
CA ASP A 200 -44.38 -26.56 0.29
C ASP A 200 -44.85 -27.99 -0.02
N GLY A 201 -44.01 -29.01 0.23
CA GLY A 201 -44.29 -30.42 -0.02
C GLY A 201 -43.89 -30.93 -1.40
N THR A 202 -43.36 -30.07 -2.28
CA THR A 202 -42.89 -30.49 -3.61
C THR A 202 -41.64 -31.36 -3.48
N VAL A 203 -41.60 -32.53 -4.12
CA VAL A 203 -40.43 -33.41 -4.13
C VAL A 203 -39.23 -32.70 -4.75
N LEU A 204 -38.07 -32.79 -4.11
CA LEU A 204 -36.83 -32.25 -4.65
C LEU A 204 -36.24 -33.22 -5.69
N ASN A 205 -36.00 -32.72 -6.89
CA ASN A 205 -35.38 -33.49 -7.98
C ASN A 205 -33.85 -33.37 -7.93
N GLU A 206 -33.13 -34.24 -8.64
CA GLU A 206 -31.66 -34.21 -8.78
C GLU A 206 -30.88 -34.45 -7.46
N ILE A 207 -31.39 -35.34 -6.61
CA ILE A 207 -30.67 -35.82 -5.43
C ILE A 207 -29.79 -37.01 -5.83
N LYS A 208 -28.52 -36.96 -5.42
CA LYS A 208 -27.58 -38.06 -5.56
C LYS A 208 -27.51 -38.83 -4.24
N TYR A 209 -27.92 -40.10 -4.27
CA TYR A 209 -27.82 -40.98 -3.11
C TYR A 209 -26.54 -41.81 -3.18
N ASN A 210 -25.88 -42.00 -2.05
CA ASN A 210 -24.65 -42.81 -1.94
C ASN A 210 -24.59 -43.53 -0.58
N GLY A 211 -23.58 -44.39 -0.38
CA GLY A 211 -23.35 -45.11 0.87
C GLY A 211 -23.76 -46.58 0.73
N THR A 212 -24.55 -47.09 1.68
CA THR A 212 -25.09 -48.46 1.65
C THR A 212 -26.12 -48.65 0.53
N SER A 213 -26.72 -47.58 0.01
CA SER A 213 -27.58 -47.59 -1.17
C SER A 213 -27.39 -46.33 -2.01
N ASP A 214 -27.61 -46.44 -3.32
CA ASP A 214 -27.57 -45.36 -4.31
C ASP A 214 -28.98 -44.91 -4.77
N SER A 215 -30.02 -45.35 -4.06
CA SER A 215 -31.42 -45.11 -4.40
C SER A 215 -32.18 -44.38 -3.29
N ALA A 216 -33.23 -43.64 -3.65
CA ALA A 216 -34.09 -42.91 -2.72
C ALA A 216 -34.91 -43.85 -1.81
N GLU A 217 -35.21 -45.05 -2.27
CA GLU A 217 -35.89 -46.09 -1.53
C GLU A 217 -35.41 -47.46 -2.02
N GLY A 218 -35.60 -48.48 -1.22
CA GLY A 218 -35.20 -49.84 -1.59
C GLY A 218 -34.93 -50.68 -0.36
N LYS A 219 -33.94 -51.56 -0.47
CA LYS A 219 -33.55 -52.46 0.61
C LYS A 219 -32.05 -52.43 0.84
N ILE A 220 -31.63 -52.56 2.09
CA ILE A 220 -30.23 -52.57 2.51
C ILE A 220 -29.93 -53.80 3.36
N ASN A 221 -28.66 -54.20 3.37
CA ASN A 221 -28.14 -55.23 4.26
C ASN A 221 -27.28 -54.58 5.33
N ILE A 222 -27.44 -55.02 6.58
CA ILE A 222 -26.63 -54.55 7.72
C ILE A 222 -25.91 -55.76 8.28
N SER A 223 -24.57 -55.72 8.24
CA SER A 223 -23.77 -56.83 8.70
C SER A 223 -23.62 -56.83 10.22
N LEU A 224 -23.58 -58.02 10.82
CA LEU A 224 -23.22 -58.25 12.22
C LEU A 224 -21.84 -57.68 12.57
N GLN A 225 -20.92 -57.60 11.60
CA GLN A 225 -19.59 -57.05 11.87
C GLN A 225 -19.60 -55.53 12.05
N THR A 226 -20.44 -54.82 11.29
CA THR A 226 -20.49 -53.35 11.32
C THR A 226 -21.60 -52.81 12.21
N GLN A 227 -22.69 -53.56 12.38
CA GLN A 227 -23.90 -53.19 13.12
C GLN A 227 -24.49 -51.82 12.72
N GLN A 228 -24.16 -51.38 11.51
CA GLN A 228 -24.59 -50.09 10.99
C GLN A 228 -24.64 -50.06 9.46
N ALA A 229 -25.56 -49.27 8.94
CA ALA A 229 -25.60 -48.81 7.55
C ALA A 229 -25.54 -47.27 7.50
N ILE A 230 -24.91 -46.73 6.46
CA ILE A 230 -24.71 -45.29 6.29
C ILE A 230 -25.27 -44.90 4.93
N LEU A 231 -26.23 -43.97 4.91
CA LEU A 231 -26.88 -43.50 3.70
C LEU A 231 -26.69 -42.00 3.56
N TYR A 232 -26.35 -41.55 2.36
CA TYR A 232 -26.14 -40.16 2.03
C TYR A 232 -27.18 -39.68 1.02
N ALA A 233 -27.60 -38.43 1.16
CA ALA A 233 -28.35 -37.69 0.16
C ALA A 233 -27.64 -36.36 -0.10
N ASP A 234 -27.12 -36.21 -1.31
CA ASP A 234 -26.45 -35.00 -1.77
C ASP A 234 -27.36 -34.25 -2.75
N PHE A 235 -27.60 -32.96 -2.53
CA PHE A 235 -28.39 -32.12 -3.43
C PHE A 235 -27.89 -30.67 -3.44
N ILE A 236 -28.33 -29.89 -4.42
CA ILE A 236 -28.10 -28.45 -4.46
C ILE A 236 -29.24 -27.75 -3.75
N MET A 237 -28.93 -26.86 -2.80
CA MET A 237 -29.96 -26.15 -2.04
C MET A 237 -30.88 -25.36 -2.99
N PRO A 238 -32.20 -25.64 -3.02
CA PRO A 238 -33.12 -24.96 -3.90
C PRO A 238 -33.46 -23.56 -3.39
N ASP A 239 -34.31 -22.86 -4.14
CA ASP A 239 -34.94 -21.58 -3.77
C ASP A 239 -36.05 -21.73 -2.70
N SER A 240 -35.94 -22.72 -1.81
CA SER A 240 -36.90 -22.98 -0.74
C SER A 240 -36.22 -23.72 0.41
N ASP A 241 -36.79 -23.58 1.61
CA ASP A 241 -36.54 -24.46 2.74
C ASP A 241 -36.72 -25.95 2.35
N VAL A 242 -35.88 -26.85 2.86
CA VAL A 242 -35.93 -28.29 2.55
C VAL A 242 -36.31 -29.12 3.78
N LYS A 243 -37.27 -30.03 3.64
CA LYS A 243 -37.67 -31.01 4.66
C LYS A 243 -37.14 -32.38 4.28
N ILE A 244 -36.64 -33.11 5.27
CA ILE A 244 -36.08 -34.45 5.08
C ILE A 244 -36.72 -35.38 6.09
N LYS A 245 -37.34 -36.44 5.59
CA LYS A 245 -37.79 -37.56 6.38
C LYS A 245 -37.11 -38.83 5.87
N PHE A 246 -36.70 -39.68 6.79
CA PHE A 246 -36.10 -40.96 6.49
C PHE A 246 -36.76 -42.04 7.33
N SER A 247 -37.09 -43.17 6.72
CA SER A 247 -37.57 -44.35 7.44
C SER A 247 -36.79 -45.61 7.05
N VAL A 248 -36.59 -46.49 8.03
CA VAL A 248 -36.02 -47.84 7.85
C VAL A 248 -36.91 -48.83 8.56
N ASN A 249 -37.22 -49.97 7.95
CA ASN A 249 -38.11 -50.99 8.50
C ASN A 249 -39.39 -50.42 9.13
N ASN A 250 -40.05 -49.48 8.45
CA ASN A 250 -41.19 -48.72 8.99
C ASN A 250 -42.33 -49.61 9.52
N GLU A 251 -42.53 -50.77 8.90
CA GLU A 251 -43.57 -51.74 9.28
C GLU A 251 -43.12 -52.74 10.37
N GLY A 252 -41.83 -52.73 10.73
CA GLY A 252 -41.27 -53.62 11.76
C GLY A 252 -41.26 -55.10 11.37
N THR A 253 -41.26 -55.42 10.07
CA THR A 253 -41.48 -56.79 9.57
C THR A 253 -40.23 -57.47 9.03
N ASN A 254 -39.19 -56.72 8.63
CA ASN A 254 -37.94 -57.30 8.16
C ASN A 254 -36.71 -56.46 8.54
N PRO A 255 -35.99 -56.83 9.62
CA PRO A 255 -36.31 -57.91 10.57
C PRO A 255 -37.55 -57.61 11.43
N VAL A 256 -38.08 -58.59 12.15
CA VAL A 256 -39.20 -58.35 13.08
C VAL A 256 -38.68 -57.59 14.30
N GLU A 257 -39.28 -56.46 14.62
CA GLU A 257 -38.96 -55.67 15.81
C GLU A 257 -40.19 -55.02 16.44
N LEU A 258 -40.10 -54.69 17.73
CA LEU A 258 -41.23 -54.18 18.52
C LEU A 258 -41.20 -52.65 18.68
N TYR A 259 -40.04 -52.02 18.52
CA TYR A 259 -39.86 -50.58 18.69
C TYR A 259 -39.75 -49.92 17.31
N LEU A 260 -40.80 -49.20 16.90
CA LEU A 260 -40.86 -48.60 15.56
C LEU A 260 -40.73 -47.06 15.58
N GLU A 261 -40.71 -46.44 16.76
CA GLU A 261 -40.66 -44.97 16.87
C GLU A 261 -39.30 -44.38 16.47
N ASN A 262 -38.22 -45.17 16.59
CA ASN A 262 -36.84 -44.83 16.25
C ASN A 262 -36.46 -45.19 14.80
N ASN A 263 -37.38 -45.81 14.06
CA ASN A 263 -37.20 -46.21 12.67
C ASN A 263 -37.47 -45.09 11.67
N SER A 264 -38.25 -44.09 12.08
CA SER A 264 -38.56 -42.92 11.27
C SER A 264 -38.03 -41.66 11.94
N ILE A 265 -37.22 -40.91 11.21
CA ILE A 265 -36.70 -39.61 11.64
C ILE A 265 -37.14 -38.51 10.68
N ASP A 266 -37.38 -37.34 11.24
CA ASP A 266 -37.73 -36.12 10.50
C ASP A 266 -36.74 -35.02 10.90
N SER A 267 -36.30 -34.23 9.93
CA SER A 267 -35.48 -33.04 10.13
C SER A 267 -36.12 -31.99 11.07
N GLY A 268 -37.42 -32.09 11.35
CA GLY A 268 -38.16 -31.18 12.20
C GLY A 268 -38.44 -29.87 11.48
N GLU A 269 -37.83 -28.77 11.93
CA GLU A 269 -37.82 -27.55 11.13
C GLU A 269 -36.97 -27.79 9.87
N SER A 270 -37.48 -27.39 8.70
CA SER A 270 -36.77 -27.51 7.44
C SER A 270 -35.36 -26.93 7.50
N ILE A 271 -34.41 -27.53 6.77
CA ILE A 271 -33.13 -26.92 6.42
C ILE A 271 -33.45 -25.54 5.82
N LYS A 272 -33.05 -24.48 6.52
CA LYS A 272 -33.46 -23.11 6.19
C LYS A 272 -32.72 -22.59 4.97
N LEU A 273 -33.47 -22.02 4.04
CA LEU A 273 -32.92 -21.25 2.93
C LEU A 273 -32.25 -19.98 3.44
N VAL A 274 -30.98 -19.81 3.10
CA VAL A 274 -30.24 -18.58 3.35
C VAL A 274 -30.07 -17.83 2.04
N ASN A 275 -30.64 -16.63 1.96
CA ASN A 275 -30.45 -15.76 0.80
C ASN A 275 -29.05 -15.12 0.82
N GLY A 276 -28.47 -14.98 -0.36
CA GLY A 276 -27.21 -14.26 -0.53
C GLY A 276 -27.38 -12.74 -0.38
N ILE A 277 -26.31 -12.04 0.01
CA ILE A 277 -26.28 -10.58 0.21
C ILE A 277 -25.41 -9.93 -0.88
N PRO A 278 -26.00 -9.45 -1.98
CA PRO A 278 -25.28 -8.65 -2.96
C PRO A 278 -25.22 -7.18 -2.53
N TYR A 279 -24.07 -6.54 -2.75
CA TYR A 279 -23.92 -5.10 -2.57
C TYR A 279 -23.11 -4.51 -3.73
N VAL A 280 -23.50 -3.31 -4.16
CA VAL A 280 -22.76 -2.51 -5.15
C VAL A 280 -22.47 -1.13 -4.55
N GLY A 281 -21.19 -0.76 -4.52
CA GLY A 281 -20.75 0.56 -4.08
C GLY A 281 -19.65 1.12 -4.97
N LYS A 282 -19.06 2.24 -4.54
CA LYS A 282 -18.00 2.91 -5.31
C LYS A 282 -16.92 3.54 -4.45
N PHE A 283 -15.73 3.68 -5.02
CA PHE A 283 -14.63 4.47 -4.47
C PHE A 283 -14.02 5.37 -5.55
N ASP A 284 -13.58 6.56 -5.13
CA ASP A 284 -12.99 7.54 -6.02
C ASP A 284 -11.50 7.71 -5.73
N LEU A 285 -10.70 7.76 -6.79
CA LEU A 285 -9.33 8.22 -6.77
C LEU A 285 -9.26 9.53 -7.55
N ASP A 286 -9.20 10.64 -6.82
CA ASP A 286 -9.27 12.00 -7.38
C ASP A 286 -7.99 12.39 -8.15
N TYR A 287 -8.06 13.43 -8.97
CA TYR A 287 -7.02 13.83 -9.96
C TYR A 287 -5.60 13.96 -9.38
N ASN A 288 -5.47 14.43 -8.15
CA ASN A 288 -4.20 14.67 -7.48
C ASN A 288 -3.80 13.55 -6.49
N VAL A 289 -4.44 12.38 -6.56
CA VAL A 289 -4.25 11.30 -5.58
C VAL A 289 -3.47 10.13 -6.20
N LEU A 290 -2.33 9.78 -5.62
CA LEU A 290 -1.46 8.66 -6.03
C LEU A 290 -1.96 7.31 -5.50
N SER A 291 -2.45 7.28 -4.26
CA SER A 291 -3.07 6.09 -3.68
C SER A 291 -4.12 6.45 -2.65
N ARG A 292 -5.01 5.50 -2.35
CA ARG A 292 -6.03 5.63 -1.33
C ARG A 292 -6.09 4.37 -0.48
N ASP A 293 -5.87 4.51 0.82
CA ASP A 293 -6.13 3.46 1.77
C ASP A 293 -7.63 3.32 2.00
N LEU A 294 -8.11 2.09 2.02
CA LEU A 294 -9.49 1.72 2.21
C LEU A 294 -9.64 1.02 3.55
N SER A 295 -10.70 1.37 4.28
CA SER A 295 -11.21 0.63 5.43
C SER A 295 -12.72 0.73 5.40
N PHE A 296 -13.41 -0.32 4.97
CA PHE A 296 -14.86 -0.31 4.79
C PHE A 296 -15.49 -1.61 5.29
N PRO A 297 -16.73 -1.56 5.80
CA PRO A 297 -17.44 -2.78 6.18
C PRO A 297 -17.86 -3.56 4.93
N LEU A 298 -17.65 -4.87 4.94
CA LEU A 298 -18.12 -5.77 3.90
C LEU A 298 -19.66 -5.65 3.79
N VAL A 299 -20.17 -5.62 2.56
CA VAL A 299 -21.61 -5.47 2.25
C VAL A 299 -22.30 -4.35 3.04
N ASP A 300 -21.59 -3.22 3.17
CA ASP A 300 -22.04 -2.01 3.87
C ASP A 300 -22.45 -2.23 5.33
N GLY A 301 -21.85 -3.24 5.96
CA GLY A 301 -22.09 -3.56 7.37
C GLY A 301 -23.36 -4.37 7.61
N ALA A 302 -23.96 -4.93 6.55
CA ALA A 302 -25.03 -5.90 6.69
C ALA A 302 -24.58 -7.09 7.56
N GLU A 303 -25.52 -7.63 8.33
CA GLU A 303 -25.26 -8.76 9.21
C GLU A 303 -25.10 -10.04 8.41
N ILE A 304 -23.93 -10.66 8.48
CA ILE A 304 -23.68 -11.99 7.93
C ILE A 304 -23.91 -12.98 9.05
N LYS A 305 -25.02 -13.73 8.96
CA LYS A 305 -25.54 -14.54 10.06
C LYS A 305 -25.47 -16.03 9.78
N ALA A 306 -25.14 -16.81 10.80
CA ALA A 306 -25.38 -18.24 10.84
C ALA A 306 -26.14 -18.57 12.13
N LYS A 307 -27.21 -19.37 12.01
CA LYS A 307 -28.05 -19.75 13.14
C LYS A 307 -28.08 -21.26 13.28
N LEU A 308 -27.51 -21.76 14.36
CA LEU A 308 -27.54 -23.15 14.78
C LEU A 308 -28.85 -23.42 15.54
N ASN A 309 -29.46 -24.57 15.31
CA ASN A 309 -30.66 -24.99 16.02
C ASN A 309 -30.34 -26.26 16.78
N LEU A 310 -30.50 -26.25 18.11
CA LEU A 310 -30.23 -27.44 18.92
C LEU A 310 -31.28 -28.51 18.61
N PRO A 311 -30.91 -29.63 17.94
CA PRO A 311 -31.93 -30.60 17.54
C PRO A 311 -32.50 -31.35 18.76
N ARG A 312 -31.62 -31.64 19.73
CA ARG A 312 -31.95 -32.31 21.00
C ARG A 312 -30.79 -32.18 22.00
N GLY A 313 -31.09 -32.38 23.29
CA GLY A 313 -30.07 -32.46 24.33
C GLY A 313 -29.53 -31.08 24.75
N GLU A 314 -28.21 -30.94 24.89
CA GLU A 314 -27.53 -29.73 25.36
C GLU A 314 -26.25 -29.47 24.55
N TRP A 315 -25.94 -28.20 24.23
CA TRP A 315 -24.68 -27.85 23.55
C TRP A 315 -23.44 -28.16 24.41
N ILE A 316 -22.39 -28.67 23.78
CA ILE A 316 -21.07 -28.87 24.37
C ILE A 316 -20.08 -27.91 23.73
N GLY A 317 -19.52 -27.01 24.54
CA GLY A 317 -18.49 -26.08 24.07
C GLY A 317 -19.03 -24.96 23.17
N PRO A 318 -18.12 -24.18 22.55
CA PRO A 318 -18.47 -23.08 21.64
C PRO A 318 -18.78 -23.56 20.21
N ALA A 319 -19.53 -22.76 19.46
CA ALA A 319 -19.59 -22.86 18.01
C ALA A 319 -18.22 -22.48 17.42
N THR A 320 -17.76 -23.26 16.45
CA THR A 320 -16.49 -23.05 15.75
C THR A 320 -16.70 -23.03 14.25
N GLY A 321 -15.95 -22.20 13.53
CA GLY A 321 -16.12 -22.05 12.08
C GLY A 321 -15.41 -20.84 11.54
N ARG A 322 -15.66 -20.51 10.28
CA ARG A 322 -15.05 -19.36 9.61
C ARG A 322 -15.89 -18.85 8.45
N LEU A 323 -15.88 -17.53 8.27
CA LEU A 323 -16.29 -16.88 7.02
C LEU A 323 -15.07 -16.70 6.09
N TYR A 324 -15.14 -17.27 4.90
CA TYR A 324 -14.17 -17.12 3.83
C TYR A 324 -14.54 -15.93 2.96
N ILE A 325 -13.57 -15.08 2.68
CA ILE A 325 -13.70 -13.92 1.79
C ILE A 325 -12.66 -14.09 0.69
N ASP A 326 -13.12 -14.23 -0.55
CA ASP A 326 -12.27 -14.34 -1.74
C ASP A 326 -12.16 -12.97 -2.43
N ASN A 327 -10.92 -12.57 -2.71
CA ASN A 327 -10.54 -11.34 -3.39
C ASN A 327 -9.91 -11.58 -4.77
N SER A 328 -9.99 -12.80 -5.32
CA SER A 328 -9.44 -13.17 -6.63
C SER A 328 -9.97 -12.28 -7.77
N LEU A 329 -11.22 -11.82 -7.66
CA LEU A 329 -11.87 -10.88 -8.59
C LEU A 329 -11.69 -9.40 -8.20
N ALA A 330 -10.77 -9.10 -7.30
CA ALA A 330 -10.39 -7.76 -6.88
C ALA A 330 -8.86 -7.55 -6.92
N PRO A 331 -8.18 -7.80 -8.05
CA PRO A 331 -6.71 -7.72 -8.13
C PRO A 331 -6.13 -6.33 -7.89
N ILE A 332 -6.95 -5.28 -7.98
CA ILE A 332 -6.57 -3.88 -7.71
C ILE A 332 -6.59 -3.52 -6.21
N TYR A 333 -7.02 -4.43 -5.34
CA TYR A 333 -6.90 -4.28 -3.90
C TYR A 333 -5.51 -4.72 -3.46
N ASN A 334 -4.57 -3.77 -3.46
CA ASN A 334 -3.23 -3.98 -2.94
C ASN A 334 -3.28 -4.10 -1.41
N ASN A 335 -2.37 -4.88 -0.82
CA ASN A 335 -2.28 -5.07 0.63
C ASN A 335 -3.61 -5.51 1.28
N PHE A 336 -4.39 -6.34 0.57
CA PHE A 336 -5.70 -6.80 1.02
C PHE A 336 -5.62 -7.55 2.36
N SER A 337 -6.47 -7.16 3.30
CA SER A 337 -6.64 -7.85 4.57
C SER A 337 -8.06 -7.63 5.11
N THR A 338 -8.47 -8.49 6.05
CA THR A 338 -9.78 -8.43 6.68
C THR A 338 -9.64 -8.47 8.21
N SER A 339 -10.63 -7.95 8.94
CA SER A 339 -10.78 -8.29 10.35
C SER A 339 -10.97 -9.80 10.55
N SER A 340 -10.87 -10.28 11.80
CA SER A 340 -11.07 -11.70 12.11
C SER A 340 -12.41 -12.20 11.58
N THR A 341 -12.36 -13.33 10.86
CA THR A 341 -13.54 -14.05 10.37
C THR A 341 -13.71 -15.43 11.00
N ASN A 342 -12.83 -15.79 11.94
CA ASN A 342 -12.89 -17.04 12.70
C ASN A 342 -13.91 -16.93 13.83
N VAL A 343 -14.68 -17.99 14.03
CA VAL A 343 -15.71 -18.11 15.06
C VAL A 343 -15.25 -19.07 16.13
N ASN A 344 -15.38 -18.65 17.39
CA ASN A 344 -15.18 -19.48 18.57
C ASN A 344 -15.97 -18.87 19.74
N GLU A 345 -17.29 -19.03 19.74
CA GLU A 345 -18.17 -18.40 20.72
C GLU A 345 -19.33 -19.31 21.16
N ARG A 346 -19.80 -19.13 22.40
CA ARG A 346 -20.91 -19.92 22.97
C ARG A 346 -22.27 -19.29 22.63
N SER A 347 -22.55 -19.16 21.33
CA SER A 347 -23.82 -18.63 20.81
C SER A 347 -24.47 -19.62 19.85
N GLU A 348 -25.79 -19.47 19.67
CA GLU A 348 -26.58 -20.16 18.63
C GLU A 348 -26.74 -19.28 17.40
N GLU A 349 -26.74 -17.95 17.58
CA GLU A 349 -26.73 -16.98 16.49
C GLU A 349 -25.34 -16.32 16.43
N ILE A 350 -24.65 -16.52 15.30
CA ILE A 350 -23.32 -15.99 15.02
C ILE A 350 -23.47 -14.85 14.03
N ILE A 351 -23.00 -13.65 14.39
CA ILE A 351 -23.12 -12.45 13.56
C ILE A 351 -21.73 -11.88 13.28
N LEU A 352 -21.35 -11.82 12.01
CA LEU A 352 -20.09 -11.23 11.56
C LEU A 352 -20.33 -9.95 10.76
N LYS A 353 -19.51 -8.92 11.02
CA LYS A 353 -19.42 -7.67 10.24
C LYS A 353 -17.96 -7.38 9.88
N PRO A 354 -17.36 -8.13 8.94
CA PRO A 354 -15.95 -7.99 8.62
C PRO A 354 -15.63 -6.60 8.08
N ILE A 355 -14.48 -6.04 8.49
CA ILE A 355 -13.92 -4.83 7.89
C ILE A 355 -12.86 -5.23 6.88
N ILE A 356 -13.00 -4.74 5.66
CA ILE A 356 -12.05 -4.89 4.58
C ILE A 356 -11.06 -3.74 4.61
N LYS A 357 -9.77 -4.07 4.48
CA LYS A 357 -8.68 -3.11 4.33
C LYS A 357 -7.90 -3.42 3.05
N ALA A 358 -7.60 -2.39 2.28
CA ALA A 358 -6.80 -2.49 1.06
C ALA A 358 -6.26 -1.11 0.68
N THR A 359 -5.38 -1.04 -0.31
CA THR A 359 -4.91 0.22 -0.91
C THR A 359 -5.17 0.19 -2.41
N LEU A 360 -5.82 1.24 -2.92
CA LEU A 360 -5.92 1.50 -4.35
C LEU A 360 -4.72 2.30 -4.80
N GLN A 361 -4.12 1.95 -5.94
CA GLN A 361 -3.02 2.71 -6.52
C GLN A 361 -3.40 3.27 -7.90
N ARG A 362 -2.99 4.51 -8.17
CA ARG A 362 -3.19 5.15 -9.47
C ARG A 362 -2.52 4.39 -10.61
N SER A 363 -1.36 3.78 -10.33
CA SER A 363 -0.58 2.93 -11.25
C SER A 363 -1.40 1.78 -11.82
N ASP A 364 -2.36 1.23 -11.06
CA ASP A 364 -3.24 0.14 -11.52
C ASP A 364 -4.12 0.57 -12.70
N PHE A 365 -4.27 1.87 -12.94
CA PHE A 365 -5.07 2.47 -14.02
C PHE A 365 -4.20 2.92 -15.21
N ASN A 366 -2.95 2.42 -15.29
CA ASN A 366 -1.95 2.76 -16.29
C ASN A 366 -1.51 4.24 -16.27
N ASP A 367 -1.71 4.92 -15.14
CA ASP A 367 -1.23 6.28 -14.89
C ASP A 367 -0.25 6.21 -13.71
N ASN A 368 1.05 6.37 -13.98
CA ASN A 368 2.07 6.44 -12.95
C ASN A 368 2.98 7.66 -13.17
N PRO A 369 2.53 8.84 -12.74
CA PRO A 369 3.28 10.08 -12.87
C PRO A 369 4.66 10.06 -12.20
N LEU A 370 4.84 9.29 -11.11
CA LEU A 370 6.13 9.13 -10.42
C LEU A 370 7.18 8.46 -11.32
N GLU A 371 6.76 7.60 -12.24
CA GLU A 371 7.62 6.94 -13.23
C GLU A 371 7.51 7.57 -14.64
N ARG A 372 6.95 8.79 -14.74
CA ARG A 372 6.72 9.51 -16.01
C ARG A 372 5.86 8.72 -17.02
N LYS A 373 4.96 7.86 -16.53
CA LYS A 373 3.96 7.15 -17.34
C LYS A 373 2.62 7.87 -17.19
N PHE A 374 2.18 8.57 -18.23
CA PHE A 374 0.98 9.41 -18.18
C PHE A 374 -0.14 8.81 -19.02
N LYS A 375 -1.31 8.58 -18.41
CA LYS A 375 -2.55 8.27 -19.16
C LYS A 375 -3.25 9.58 -19.51
N ASN A 376 -3.60 9.77 -20.78
CA ASN A 376 -4.40 10.92 -21.23
C ASN A 376 -5.74 10.41 -21.77
N PRO A 377 -6.80 10.39 -20.95
CA PRO A 377 -8.15 10.10 -21.42
C PRO A 377 -8.63 11.15 -22.42
N ASP A 378 -9.49 10.75 -23.37
CA ASP A 378 -10.06 11.68 -24.36
C ASP A 378 -10.93 12.75 -23.70
N ASN A 379 -11.67 12.36 -22.66
CA ASN A 379 -12.43 13.28 -21.81
C ASN A 379 -11.93 13.19 -20.36
N PRO A 380 -11.20 14.19 -19.85
CA PRO A 380 -10.69 14.15 -18.48
C PRO A 380 -11.77 14.27 -17.40
N PHE A 381 -12.98 14.72 -17.75
CA PHE A 381 -14.11 14.80 -16.80
C PHE A 381 -14.71 13.42 -16.48
N GLU A 382 -14.43 12.41 -17.31
CA GLU A 382 -14.92 11.04 -17.10
C GLU A 382 -13.85 10.19 -16.41
N PRO A 383 -14.19 9.42 -15.37
CA PRO A 383 -13.24 8.57 -14.68
C PRO A 383 -12.89 7.34 -15.52
N VAL A 384 -11.67 6.85 -15.35
CA VAL A 384 -11.30 5.50 -15.78
C VAL A 384 -11.85 4.49 -14.77
N LEU A 385 -12.68 3.57 -15.24
CA LEU A 385 -13.39 2.60 -14.41
C LEU A 385 -12.68 1.26 -14.33
N LYS A 386 -12.64 0.68 -13.13
CA LYS A 386 -12.41 -0.74 -12.90
C LYS A 386 -13.38 -1.26 -11.85
N THR A 387 -13.60 -2.56 -11.82
CA THR A 387 -14.43 -3.22 -10.82
C THR A 387 -13.57 -4.09 -9.92
N ALA A 388 -13.83 -4.04 -8.61
CA ALA A 388 -13.29 -4.96 -7.63
C ALA A 388 -14.44 -5.73 -6.99
N LYS A 389 -14.48 -7.06 -7.14
CA LYS A 389 -15.53 -7.90 -6.57
C LYS A 389 -14.95 -8.83 -5.50
N LEU A 390 -15.53 -8.78 -4.31
CA LEU A 390 -15.31 -9.75 -3.25
C LEU A 390 -16.48 -10.73 -3.22
N THR A 391 -16.21 -12.01 -2.99
CA THR A 391 -17.23 -13.03 -2.72
C THR A 391 -16.98 -13.65 -1.37
N PHE A 392 -18.04 -14.04 -0.66
CA PHE A 392 -17.90 -14.63 0.67
C PHE A 392 -18.90 -15.75 0.93
N ASN A 393 -18.48 -16.74 1.70
CA ASN A 393 -19.27 -17.87 2.17
C ASN A 393 -18.62 -18.47 3.43
N GLY A 394 -19.27 -19.45 4.04
CA GLY A 394 -18.71 -20.19 5.16
C GLY A 394 -19.79 -20.76 6.05
N SER A 395 -19.37 -21.44 7.11
CA SER A 395 -20.27 -22.09 8.04
C SER A 395 -19.67 -22.15 9.43
N VAL A 396 -20.54 -22.46 10.39
CA VAL A 396 -20.20 -22.76 11.78
C VAL A 396 -20.76 -24.13 12.15
N SER A 397 -20.10 -24.80 13.08
CA SER A 397 -20.53 -26.06 13.67
C SER A 397 -20.39 -26.00 15.18
N ARG A 398 -21.31 -26.64 15.88
CA ARG A 398 -21.27 -26.75 17.35
C ARG A 398 -21.66 -28.15 17.76
N SER A 399 -20.88 -28.73 18.67
CA SER A 399 -21.17 -30.06 19.21
C SER A 399 -22.28 -29.99 20.25
N TYR A 400 -23.14 -31.01 20.30
CA TYR A 400 -24.15 -31.19 21.35
C TYR A 400 -24.14 -32.62 21.88
N LYS A 401 -24.48 -32.75 23.16
CA LYS A 401 -24.69 -34.01 23.85
C LYS A 401 -26.16 -34.26 23.95
N TYR A 402 -26.60 -35.46 23.63
CA TYR A 402 -27.96 -35.88 23.93
C TYR A 402 -27.93 -37.21 24.65
N TYR A 403 -28.98 -37.42 25.44
CA TYR A 403 -29.17 -38.64 26.18
C TYR A 403 -30.30 -39.42 25.53
N TYR A 404 -30.10 -40.71 25.39
CA TYR A 404 -31.14 -41.63 24.99
C TYR A 404 -31.16 -42.79 25.96
N TYR A 405 -32.32 -43.41 26.03
CA TYR A 405 -32.55 -44.54 26.90
C TYR A 405 -32.36 -45.81 26.07
N SER A 406 -31.47 -46.67 26.55
CA SER A 406 -31.29 -48.01 26.00
C SER A 406 -31.77 -49.00 27.05
N THR A 407 -32.46 -50.04 26.61
CA THR A 407 -32.86 -51.14 27.48
C THR A 407 -31.65 -52.04 27.73
N THR A 408 -31.37 -52.31 29.01
CA THR A 408 -30.46 -53.38 29.43
C THR A 408 -31.14 -54.25 30.47
N VAL A 409 -30.49 -55.30 30.92
CA VAL A 409 -31.00 -56.17 31.99
C VAL A 409 -30.18 -55.98 33.27
N ASP A 410 -30.86 -55.91 34.41
CA ASP A 410 -30.21 -55.94 35.72
C ASP A 410 -29.69 -57.34 36.09
N GLU A 411 -29.05 -57.46 37.26
CA GLU A 411 -28.51 -58.73 37.76
C GLU A 411 -29.56 -59.83 37.97
N LEU A 412 -30.85 -59.49 37.93
CA LEU A 412 -32.00 -60.38 38.11
C LEU A 412 -32.71 -60.70 36.77
N GLY A 413 -32.23 -60.16 35.65
CA GLY A 413 -32.81 -60.38 34.32
C GLY A 413 -34.04 -59.53 34.03
N ASN A 414 -34.33 -58.50 34.83
CA ASN A 414 -35.43 -57.58 34.52
C ASN A 414 -34.96 -56.49 33.56
N PRO A 415 -35.78 -56.08 32.57
CA PRO A 415 -35.46 -54.95 31.73
C PRO A 415 -35.37 -53.68 32.57
N THR A 416 -34.18 -53.09 32.59
CA THR A 416 -33.87 -51.81 33.21
C THR A 416 -33.44 -50.81 32.14
N THR A 417 -33.86 -49.58 32.30
CA THR A 417 -33.51 -48.52 31.35
C THR A 417 -32.22 -47.86 31.78
N ILE A 418 -31.15 -47.97 30.98
CA ILE A 418 -29.93 -47.21 31.19
C ILE A 418 -29.95 -45.94 30.35
N ARG A 419 -29.39 -44.88 30.90
CA ARG A 419 -29.21 -43.62 30.20
C ARG A 419 -27.84 -43.61 29.55
N LEU A 420 -27.80 -43.71 28.22
CA LEU A 420 -26.59 -43.53 27.43
C LEU A 420 -26.49 -42.08 26.94
N SER A 421 -25.29 -41.68 26.52
CA SER A 421 -25.08 -40.37 25.93
C SER A 421 -24.21 -40.44 24.69
N GLU A 422 -24.59 -39.70 23.67
CA GLU A 422 -23.82 -39.52 22.45
C GLU A 422 -23.53 -38.04 22.22
N THR A 423 -22.41 -37.79 21.53
CA THR A 423 -21.99 -36.47 21.12
C THR A 423 -21.98 -36.42 19.59
N THR A 424 -22.63 -35.41 19.02
CA THR A 424 -22.59 -35.11 17.59
C THR A 424 -22.53 -33.59 17.39
N SER A 425 -22.71 -33.09 16.17
CA SER A 425 -22.68 -31.65 15.86
C SER A 425 -23.79 -31.23 14.93
N ASP A 426 -24.28 -30.01 15.13
CA ASP A 426 -25.11 -29.28 14.17
C ASP A 426 -24.23 -28.26 13.42
N SER A 427 -24.64 -27.90 12.20
CA SER A 427 -23.94 -26.92 11.39
C SER A 427 -24.91 -25.95 10.72
N ALA A 428 -24.48 -24.69 10.56
CA ALA A 428 -25.27 -23.65 9.92
C ALA A 428 -24.40 -22.82 8.98
N SER A 429 -24.95 -22.49 7.82
CA SER A 429 -24.26 -21.66 6.82
C SER A 429 -24.42 -20.17 7.15
N PHE A 430 -23.36 -19.41 6.93
CA PHE A 430 -23.46 -17.95 6.85
C PHE A 430 -24.24 -17.55 5.60
N ASN A 431 -24.86 -16.38 5.62
CA ASN A 431 -25.24 -15.71 4.37
C ASN A 431 -24.01 -15.62 3.46
N SER A 432 -24.07 -16.20 2.26
CA SER A 432 -23.07 -15.94 1.23
C SER A 432 -23.38 -14.64 0.52
N GLY A 433 -22.49 -14.16 -0.34
CA GLY A 433 -22.80 -13.01 -1.16
C GLY A 433 -21.61 -12.42 -1.89
N SER A 434 -21.80 -11.19 -2.36
CA SER A 434 -20.73 -10.46 -3.02
C SER A 434 -20.80 -8.96 -2.74
N ASP A 435 -19.63 -8.37 -2.52
CA ASP A 435 -19.45 -6.92 -2.43
C ASP A 435 -18.69 -6.45 -3.68
N THR A 436 -19.39 -5.75 -4.57
CA THR A 436 -18.82 -5.23 -5.81
C THR A 436 -18.61 -3.73 -5.68
N ARG A 437 -17.37 -3.27 -5.88
CA ARG A 437 -17.01 -1.85 -5.85
C ARG A 437 -16.59 -1.40 -7.23
N GLU A 438 -17.22 -0.34 -7.73
CA GLU A 438 -16.73 0.43 -8.86
C GLU A 438 -15.64 1.39 -8.39
N ILE A 439 -14.44 1.28 -8.95
CA ILE A 439 -13.33 2.15 -8.64
C ILE A 439 -13.19 3.17 -9.77
N ARG A 440 -13.40 4.44 -9.44
CA ARG A 440 -13.43 5.57 -10.37
C ARG A 440 -12.17 6.39 -10.21
N THR A 441 -11.29 6.38 -11.21
CA THR A 441 -10.02 7.11 -11.17
C THR A 441 -10.06 8.31 -12.12
N PHE A 442 -10.02 9.51 -11.57
CA PHE A 442 -10.01 10.76 -12.33
C PHE A 442 -8.58 11.11 -12.73
N ILE A 443 -8.34 11.41 -14.01
CA ILE A 443 -6.97 11.56 -14.56
C ILE A 443 -6.89 12.82 -15.43
N TYR A 444 -5.92 13.67 -15.09
CA TYR A 444 -5.55 14.85 -15.88
C TYR A 444 -4.06 15.10 -15.70
N ASN A 445 -3.31 15.10 -16.81
CA ASN A 445 -1.84 15.22 -16.81
C ASN A 445 -1.36 16.53 -17.46
N GLY A 446 -2.20 17.55 -17.41
CA GLY A 446 -1.95 18.85 -18.00
C GLY A 446 -2.26 18.89 -19.49
N ARG A 447 -2.23 20.10 -20.04
CA ARG A 447 -2.43 20.34 -21.47
C ARG A 447 -1.10 20.49 -22.18
N LYS A 448 -1.03 19.94 -23.39
CA LYS A 448 0.14 20.08 -24.27
C LYS A 448 0.32 21.51 -24.76
N THR A 449 -0.78 22.15 -25.16
CA THR A 449 -0.76 23.51 -25.74
C THR A 449 -1.43 24.48 -24.79
N MET A 450 -0.70 25.54 -24.43
CA MET A 450 -1.22 26.63 -23.59
C MET A 450 -2.08 27.60 -24.41
N PRO A 451 -3.15 28.18 -23.83
CA PRO A 451 -3.89 29.26 -24.47
C PRO A 451 -2.99 30.47 -24.79
N SER A 452 -3.30 31.18 -25.87
CA SER A 452 -2.67 32.47 -26.13
C SER A 452 -3.13 33.51 -25.12
N ILE A 453 -2.21 34.33 -24.62
CA ILE A 453 -2.52 35.46 -23.75
C ILE A 453 -1.95 36.76 -24.32
N ALA A 454 -2.68 37.86 -24.14
CA ALA A 454 -2.30 39.16 -24.69
C ALA A 454 -0.96 39.67 -24.14
N ALA A 455 -0.67 39.41 -22.86
CA ALA A 455 0.59 39.78 -22.20
C ALA A 455 1.84 39.18 -22.87
N ARG A 456 1.67 38.10 -23.65
CA ARG A 456 2.75 37.38 -24.36
C ARG A 456 2.78 37.67 -25.86
N THR A 457 2.08 38.73 -26.29
CA THR A 457 2.14 39.23 -27.66
C THR A 457 3.25 40.28 -27.75
N PHE A 458 4.43 39.85 -28.19
CA PHE A 458 5.63 40.68 -28.22
C PHE A 458 5.88 41.34 -29.58
N LYS A 459 6.53 42.49 -29.54
CA LYS A 459 6.94 43.28 -30.70
C LYS A 459 8.36 42.92 -31.12
N ASN A 460 8.59 42.93 -32.44
CA ASN A 460 9.90 42.83 -33.07
C ASN A 460 10.06 43.99 -34.07
N ILE A 461 10.26 45.21 -33.56
CA ILE A 461 10.24 46.45 -34.36
C ILE A 461 11.22 47.51 -33.80
N VAL A 462 11.53 48.52 -34.63
CA VAL A 462 12.21 49.75 -34.20
C VAL A 462 11.25 50.93 -34.32
N GLU A 463 11.02 51.63 -33.21
CA GLU A 463 10.24 52.87 -33.15
C GLU A 463 11.20 54.08 -33.09
N ASN A 464 10.95 55.10 -33.90
CA ASN A 464 11.82 56.28 -34.01
C ASN A 464 11.10 57.52 -33.46
N ASN A 465 11.76 58.29 -32.60
CA ASN A 465 11.21 59.54 -32.08
C ASN A 465 12.32 60.58 -31.86
N GLY A 466 12.46 61.55 -32.78
CA GLY A 466 13.48 62.60 -32.69
C GLY A 466 14.90 62.01 -32.62
N LEU A 467 15.63 62.31 -31.55
CA LEU A 467 16.97 61.77 -31.26
C LEU A 467 16.95 60.40 -30.56
N LYS A 468 15.78 59.81 -30.35
CA LYS A 468 15.59 58.53 -29.66
C LYS A 468 15.20 57.40 -30.60
N ARG A 469 15.70 56.20 -30.33
CA ARG A 469 15.28 54.95 -30.98
C ARG A 469 14.91 53.94 -29.90
N ASN A 470 13.74 53.33 -30.03
CA ASN A 470 13.32 52.22 -29.19
C ASN A 470 13.34 50.95 -30.03
N VAL A 471 14.11 49.96 -29.62
CA VAL A 471 14.19 48.66 -30.27
C VAL A 471 13.45 47.66 -29.39
N PHE A 472 12.57 46.88 -29.98
CA PHE A 472 11.78 45.83 -29.31
C PHE A 472 12.08 44.51 -30.00
N TRP A 473 12.40 43.47 -29.23
CA TRP A 473 12.50 42.10 -29.74
C TRP A 473 12.06 41.09 -28.69
N THR A 474 11.69 39.90 -29.13
CA THR A 474 11.37 38.78 -28.24
C THR A 474 12.66 38.14 -27.76
N SER A 475 12.76 37.79 -26.47
CA SER A 475 13.90 37.04 -25.93
C SER A 475 14.03 35.67 -26.59
N ASP A 476 15.19 35.04 -26.41
CA ASP A 476 15.35 33.63 -26.73
C ASP A 476 14.34 32.75 -25.95
N PRO A 477 13.93 31.60 -26.52
CA PRO A 477 13.01 30.68 -25.87
C PRO A 477 13.74 29.77 -24.86
N TYR A 478 13.39 29.86 -23.59
CA TYR A 478 13.92 29.01 -22.52
C TYR A 478 12.91 27.93 -22.14
N LYS A 479 13.31 26.66 -22.11
CA LYS A 479 12.41 25.54 -21.81
C LYS A 479 12.57 25.09 -20.35
N PHE A 480 11.45 24.99 -19.66
CA PHE A 480 11.39 24.57 -18.26
C PHE A 480 10.66 23.25 -18.13
N ASP A 481 11.27 22.33 -17.39
CA ASP A 481 10.54 21.23 -16.77
C ASP A 481 9.65 21.78 -15.66
N VAL A 482 8.47 21.19 -15.51
CA VAL A 482 7.49 21.60 -14.50
C VAL A 482 7.19 20.47 -13.54
N LEU A 483 6.78 20.85 -12.34
CA LEU A 483 6.31 19.96 -11.29
C LEU A 483 4.82 20.15 -11.05
N ARG A 484 4.19 19.17 -10.41
CA ARG A 484 2.87 19.26 -9.78
C ARG A 484 2.87 18.54 -8.45
N TYR A 485 1.87 18.82 -7.64
CA TYR A 485 1.69 18.17 -6.34
C TYR A 485 0.64 17.08 -6.41
N MET A 486 0.99 15.91 -5.89
CA MET A 486 0.05 14.80 -5.67
C MET A 486 0.18 14.29 -4.24
N CYS A 487 -0.83 13.59 -3.73
CA CYS A 487 -0.85 13.10 -2.35
C CYS A 487 -1.34 11.66 -2.26
N HIS A 488 -1.22 11.09 -1.07
CA HIS A 488 -1.88 9.85 -0.69
C HIS A 488 -3.10 10.21 0.18
N ILE A 489 -4.16 9.41 0.12
CA ILE A 489 -5.34 9.56 0.96
C ILE A 489 -5.41 8.40 1.94
N ASP A 490 -5.53 8.69 3.23
CA ASP A 490 -5.70 7.66 4.25
C ASP A 490 -7.14 7.12 4.30
N ALA A 491 -7.38 6.07 5.10
CA ALA A 491 -8.69 5.47 5.25
C ALA A 491 -9.76 6.41 5.86
N LYS A 492 -9.38 7.56 6.42
CA LYS A 492 -10.27 8.60 6.94
C LYS A 492 -10.53 9.72 5.93
N ASN A 493 -10.07 9.56 4.69
CA ASN A 493 -10.12 10.57 3.62
C ASN A 493 -9.24 11.80 3.88
N THR A 494 -8.17 11.66 4.66
CA THR A 494 -7.21 12.73 4.93
C THR A 494 -6.05 12.66 3.94
N PRO A 495 -5.75 13.74 3.18
CA PRO A 495 -4.55 13.81 2.37
C PRO A 495 -3.29 13.85 3.22
N PHE A 496 -2.27 13.06 2.86
CA PHE A 496 -0.96 13.04 3.50
C PHE A 496 0.15 12.81 2.47
N ASN A 497 1.41 12.98 2.88
CA ASN A 497 2.60 12.78 2.04
C ASN A 497 2.50 13.48 0.67
N TRP A 498 2.29 14.79 0.68
CA TRP A 498 2.32 15.61 -0.53
C TRP A 498 3.69 15.49 -1.21
N THR A 499 3.67 15.02 -2.45
CA THR A 499 4.85 14.65 -3.22
C THR A 499 4.90 15.50 -4.50
N LYS A 500 6.09 16.06 -4.78
CA LYS A 500 6.39 16.72 -6.05
C LYS A 500 6.57 15.66 -7.13
N VAL A 501 5.84 15.80 -8.23
CA VAL A 501 5.89 14.88 -9.37
C VAL A 501 6.12 15.66 -10.65
N ASP A 502 6.89 15.12 -11.58
CA ASP A 502 7.12 15.73 -12.89
C ASP A 502 5.78 15.92 -13.63
N GLY A 503 5.56 17.12 -14.18
CA GLY A 503 4.51 17.37 -15.15
C GLY A 503 4.87 16.76 -16.50
N GLN A 504 3.85 16.50 -17.33
CA GLN A 504 4.06 15.82 -18.60
C GLN A 504 4.73 16.71 -19.67
N TYR A 505 4.45 18.01 -19.65
CA TYR A 505 4.81 18.94 -20.73
C TYR A 505 5.72 20.07 -20.22
N GLN A 506 6.79 20.33 -20.96
CA GLN A 506 7.65 21.49 -20.71
C GLN A 506 6.95 22.80 -21.08
N ARG A 507 7.32 23.88 -20.40
CA ARG A 507 6.84 25.24 -20.70
C ARG A 507 7.96 26.10 -21.26
N THR A 508 7.64 26.89 -22.29
CA THR A 508 8.61 27.79 -22.92
C THR A 508 8.42 29.21 -22.41
N PHE A 509 9.46 29.77 -21.82
CA PHE A 509 9.53 31.16 -21.41
C PHE A 509 10.08 32.01 -22.55
N THR A 510 9.40 33.11 -22.85
CA THR A 510 9.84 34.22 -23.69
C THR A 510 9.34 35.52 -23.07
N GLN A 511 10.05 36.62 -23.30
CA GLN A 511 9.64 37.94 -22.81
C GLN A 511 10.04 39.04 -23.80
N GLN A 512 9.40 40.21 -23.70
CA GLN A 512 9.77 41.41 -24.43
C GLN A 512 11.11 41.97 -23.92
N ASN A 513 12.13 41.89 -24.75
CA ASN A 513 13.38 42.62 -24.57
C ASN A 513 13.26 44.01 -25.22
N THR A 514 14.01 44.98 -24.69
CA THR A 514 14.00 46.36 -25.18
C THR A 514 15.39 46.98 -25.21
N ALA A 515 15.59 47.94 -26.11
CA ALA A 515 16.71 48.87 -26.08
C ALA A 515 16.19 50.31 -26.27
N ASN A 516 16.61 51.22 -25.40
CA ASN A 516 16.43 52.66 -25.57
C ASN A 516 17.78 53.28 -25.94
N ILE A 517 17.83 53.90 -27.11
CA ILE A 517 19.01 54.60 -27.63
C ILE A 517 18.66 56.08 -27.69
N SER A 518 19.42 56.92 -27.01
CA SER A 518 19.18 58.37 -26.96
C SER A 518 20.45 59.14 -27.27
N TRP A 519 20.39 59.97 -28.31
CA TRP A 519 21.47 60.88 -28.66
C TRP A 519 21.27 62.25 -28.01
N SER A 520 22.37 62.89 -27.62
CA SER A 520 22.36 64.29 -27.16
C SER A 520 23.63 65.02 -27.57
N VAL A 521 23.49 66.32 -27.80
CA VAL A 521 24.61 67.23 -28.05
C VAL A 521 25.05 67.81 -26.71
N LYS A 522 26.25 67.45 -26.27
CA LYS A 522 26.82 67.94 -25.01
C LYS A 522 27.41 69.33 -25.20
N ASN A 523 28.22 69.50 -26.26
CA ASN A 523 28.73 70.78 -26.71
C ASN A 523 28.59 70.85 -28.24
N SER A 524 27.73 71.74 -28.74
CA SER A 524 27.52 71.87 -30.19
C SER A 524 28.68 72.57 -30.88
N MET A 525 28.83 72.35 -32.19
CA MET A 525 29.82 73.04 -33.02
C MET A 525 29.72 74.56 -32.81
N ALA A 526 28.50 75.10 -32.96
CA ALA A 526 28.20 76.52 -32.78
C ALA A 526 28.55 77.04 -31.38
N SER A 527 28.24 76.28 -30.32
CA SER A 527 28.55 76.70 -28.95
C SER A 527 30.05 76.83 -28.73
N LEU A 528 30.83 75.88 -29.25
CA LEU A 528 32.28 75.87 -29.10
C LEU A 528 32.99 76.97 -29.89
N TYR A 529 32.45 77.36 -31.05
CA TYR A 529 32.99 78.49 -31.83
C TYR A 529 32.52 79.87 -31.36
N ASN A 530 31.51 79.95 -30.48
CA ASN A 530 30.84 81.21 -30.16
C ASN A 530 31.79 82.26 -29.55
N TYR A 531 32.76 81.83 -28.75
CA TYR A 531 33.79 82.72 -28.18
C TYR A 531 34.63 83.38 -29.29
N ASP A 532 35.20 82.57 -30.18
CA ASP A 532 35.99 83.04 -31.32
C ASP A 532 35.17 83.96 -32.23
N ARG A 533 33.93 83.57 -32.52
CA ARG A 533 33.04 84.34 -33.41
C ARG A 533 32.67 85.69 -32.82
N LYS A 534 32.45 85.76 -31.50
CA LYS A 534 32.18 87.02 -30.80
C LYS A 534 33.40 87.95 -30.86
N ASN A 535 34.59 87.42 -30.61
CA ASN A 535 35.83 88.21 -30.72
C ASN A 535 36.06 88.77 -32.14
N ALA A 536 35.76 87.99 -33.19
CA ALA A 536 35.81 88.48 -34.57
C ALA A 536 34.82 89.63 -34.83
N ARG A 537 33.61 89.56 -34.26
CA ARG A 537 32.60 90.63 -34.39
C ARG A 537 33.03 91.92 -33.68
N GLU A 538 33.74 91.78 -32.56
CA GLU A 538 34.28 92.90 -31.78
C GLU A 538 35.62 93.43 -32.33
N MET A 539 36.17 92.78 -33.38
CA MET A 539 37.45 93.13 -34.00
C MET A 539 38.64 93.01 -33.04
N ASN A 540 38.61 92.05 -32.12
CA ASN A 540 39.77 91.75 -31.26
C ASN A 540 40.85 91.03 -32.08
N TYR A 541 42.11 91.48 -31.96
CA TYR A 541 43.25 90.91 -32.70
C TYR A 541 44.22 90.22 -31.75
N GLY A 542 44.66 89.01 -32.08
CA GLY A 542 45.56 88.21 -31.25
C GLY A 542 45.20 86.73 -31.31
N LYS A 543 46.20 85.84 -31.14
CA LYS A 543 45.99 84.39 -31.23
C LYS A 543 45.16 83.85 -30.07
N GLU A 544 45.21 84.52 -28.93
CA GLU A 544 44.50 84.22 -27.68
C GLU A 544 42.98 84.38 -27.80
N TYR A 545 42.49 85.20 -28.74
CA TYR A 545 41.06 85.45 -28.94
C TYR A 545 40.37 84.42 -29.84
N TYR A 546 41.16 83.58 -30.51
CA TYR A 546 40.68 82.60 -31.49
C TYR A 546 41.15 81.17 -31.17
N PRO A 547 41.02 80.64 -29.94
CA PRO A 547 41.54 79.31 -29.60
C PRO A 547 41.11 78.18 -30.56
N ASN A 548 39.94 78.23 -31.22
CA ASN A 548 39.45 77.11 -32.03
C ASN A 548 39.37 77.38 -33.54
N ALA A 549 38.94 78.58 -33.94
CA ALA A 549 38.83 78.96 -35.34
C ALA A 549 39.04 80.46 -35.54
N VAL A 550 39.65 80.83 -36.68
CA VAL A 550 39.78 82.24 -37.08
C VAL A 550 38.59 82.62 -37.96
N PHE A 551 37.70 83.47 -37.44
CA PHE A 551 36.57 84.02 -38.18
C PHE A 551 36.93 85.37 -38.79
N ALA A 552 36.35 85.68 -39.95
CA ALA A 552 36.55 86.96 -40.62
C ALA A 552 36.00 88.13 -39.76
N SER A 553 36.81 89.16 -39.58
CA SER A 553 36.46 90.38 -38.84
C SER A 553 35.92 91.50 -39.75
N ASP A 554 36.06 91.37 -41.08
CA ASP A 554 35.59 92.35 -42.06
C ASP A 554 34.11 92.70 -41.87
N ARG A 555 33.79 94.01 -41.82
CA ARG A 555 32.41 94.49 -41.62
C ARG A 555 31.44 93.93 -42.67
N SER A 556 31.89 93.75 -43.92
CA SER A 556 31.09 93.22 -45.03
C SER A 556 30.73 91.74 -44.86
N LEU A 557 31.52 90.97 -44.12
CA LEU A 557 31.34 89.54 -43.89
C LEU A 557 30.54 89.24 -42.62
N GLN A 558 30.31 90.23 -41.75
CA GLN A 558 29.56 90.05 -40.51
C GLN A 558 28.08 89.67 -40.71
N LYS A 559 27.53 89.83 -41.93
CA LYS A 559 26.20 89.35 -42.32
C LYS A 559 26.07 87.82 -42.26
N PHE A 560 27.18 87.09 -42.34
CA PHE A 560 27.21 85.64 -42.28
C PHE A 560 27.31 85.14 -40.82
N GLY A 561 26.71 83.97 -40.57
CA GLY A 561 26.74 83.33 -39.26
C GLY A 561 28.17 82.99 -38.84
N TRP A 562 28.90 82.27 -39.70
CA TRP A 562 30.23 81.73 -39.44
C TRP A 562 31.18 81.96 -40.63
N PRO A 563 31.57 83.23 -40.90
CA PRO A 563 32.44 83.58 -42.02
C PRO A 563 33.91 83.32 -41.70
N ILE A 564 34.64 82.71 -42.63
CA ILE A 564 36.09 82.52 -42.55
C ILE A 564 36.76 82.94 -43.87
N LYS A 565 38.04 83.30 -43.80
CA LYS A 565 38.93 83.37 -44.96
C LYS A 565 39.73 82.07 -45.03
N SER A 566 39.86 81.50 -46.22
CA SER A 566 40.58 80.24 -46.41
C SER A 566 42.10 80.40 -46.17
N GLY A 567 42.77 79.35 -45.72
CA GLY A 567 44.19 79.39 -45.33
C GLY A 567 44.43 79.62 -43.83
N TYR A 568 43.41 80.08 -43.09
CA TYR A 568 43.46 80.10 -41.62
C TYR A 568 43.04 78.75 -41.02
N TYR A 569 43.37 78.53 -39.74
CA TYR A 569 42.90 77.35 -39.02
C TYR A 569 41.43 77.45 -38.65
N PHE A 570 40.77 76.32 -38.80
CA PHE A 570 39.38 76.09 -38.43
C PHE A 570 39.31 74.66 -37.91
N ASN A 571 39.39 74.47 -36.60
CA ASN A 571 39.40 73.12 -36.05
C ASN A 571 38.00 72.54 -36.11
N PRO A 572 37.77 71.32 -36.63
CA PRO A 572 36.49 70.64 -36.45
C PRO A 572 36.27 70.39 -34.96
N LEU A 573 35.08 70.70 -34.46
CA LEU A 573 34.73 70.62 -33.05
C LEU A 573 33.31 70.08 -32.86
N GLY A 574 33.09 69.46 -31.70
CA GLY A 574 31.80 68.93 -31.27
C GLY A 574 31.96 67.87 -30.19
N GLU A 575 31.01 67.80 -29.27
CA GLU A 575 30.95 66.74 -28.26
C GLU A 575 29.53 66.19 -28.17
N TYR A 576 29.40 64.90 -28.42
CA TYR A 576 28.12 64.20 -28.54
C TYR A 576 28.09 62.98 -27.63
N THR A 577 26.91 62.62 -27.14
CA THR A 577 26.72 61.42 -26.33
C THR A 577 25.59 60.56 -26.88
N CYS A 578 25.77 59.25 -26.81
CA CYS A 578 24.75 58.24 -27.07
C CYS A 578 24.57 57.41 -25.80
N THR A 579 23.39 57.44 -25.20
CA THR A 579 23.03 56.56 -24.09
C THR A 579 22.25 55.37 -24.63
N VAL A 580 22.73 54.17 -24.35
CA VAL A 580 22.11 52.89 -24.72
C VAL A 580 21.71 52.19 -23.45
N LYS A 581 20.41 51.94 -23.27
CA LYS A 581 19.87 51.14 -22.16
C LYS A 581 19.16 49.92 -22.71
N THR A 582 19.60 48.72 -22.36
CA THR A 582 18.91 47.48 -22.74
C THR A 582 18.30 46.82 -21.52
N VAL A 583 17.12 46.22 -21.70
CA VAL A 583 16.48 45.34 -20.71
C VAL A 583 16.24 44.00 -21.39
N GLN A 584 16.83 42.94 -20.86
CA GLN A 584 16.77 41.61 -21.44
C GLN A 584 16.45 40.54 -20.40
N TYR A 585 15.75 39.50 -20.82
CA TYR A 585 15.42 38.35 -19.98
C TYR A 585 16.16 37.11 -20.46
N LYS A 586 16.97 36.51 -19.57
CA LYS A 586 17.78 35.33 -19.88
C LYS A 586 18.05 34.45 -18.66
N ASP A 587 18.68 33.30 -18.87
CA ASP A 587 18.96 32.29 -17.84
C ASP A 587 20.23 32.54 -17.02
N THR A 588 20.97 33.62 -17.29
CA THR A 588 22.14 34.05 -16.50
C THR A 588 22.09 35.54 -16.13
N PRO A 589 22.81 35.99 -15.10
CA PRO A 589 22.89 37.42 -14.76
C PRO A 589 23.97 38.17 -15.56
N ASP A 590 24.71 37.49 -16.45
CA ASP A 590 25.89 38.06 -17.10
C ASP A 590 25.54 39.23 -18.05
N SER A 591 26.55 39.96 -18.51
CA SER A 591 26.39 40.90 -19.63
C SER A 591 25.88 40.20 -20.89
N THR A 592 25.29 40.95 -21.81
CA THR A 592 24.73 40.41 -23.04
C THR A 592 25.55 40.75 -24.28
N ASN A 593 25.58 39.80 -25.22
CA ASN A 593 26.24 40.03 -26.50
C ASN A 593 25.40 40.98 -27.37
N GLU A 594 24.08 40.97 -27.19
CA GLU A 594 23.13 41.87 -27.81
C GLU A 594 23.42 43.34 -27.48
N HIS A 595 23.70 43.65 -26.20
CA HIS A 595 24.09 45.00 -25.78
C HIS A 595 25.43 45.40 -26.40
N THR A 596 26.41 44.49 -26.34
CA THR A 596 27.74 44.70 -26.91
C THR A 596 27.69 45.00 -28.41
N GLU A 597 27.00 44.17 -29.21
CA GLU A 597 26.83 44.42 -30.65
C GLU A 597 26.14 45.75 -30.90
N LEU A 598 25.07 46.08 -30.14
CA LEU A 598 24.34 47.32 -30.34
C LEU A 598 25.23 48.55 -30.10
N VAL A 599 26.01 48.54 -29.01
CA VAL A 599 26.98 49.60 -28.68
C VAL A 599 28.03 49.75 -29.78
N ASP A 600 28.60 48.65 -30.26
CA ASP A 600 29.65 48.70 -31.27
C ASP A 600 29.12 49.16 -32.64
N LYS A 601 27.90 48.74 -33.01
CA LYS A 601 27.21 49.25 -34.20
C LYS A 601 26.96 50.76 -34.10
N LEU A 602 26.57 51.25 -32.92
CA LEU A 602 26.36 52.68 -32.68
C LEU A 602 27.66 53.48 -32.79
N LYS A 603 28.77 53.00 -32.22
CA LYS A 603 30.10 53.62 -32.40
C LYS A 603 30.47 53.71 -33.88
N ASN A 604 30.24 52.64 -34.63
CA ASN A 604 30.57 52.56 -36.06
C ASN A 604 29.65 53.44 -36.92
N SER A 605 28.43 53.70 -36.48
CA SER A 605 27.46 54.52 -37.22
C SER A 605 27.68 56.02 -37.11
N PHE A 606 28.52 56.50 -36.18
CA PHE A 606 28.76 57.92 -35.98
C PHE A 606 29.74 58.47 -37.02
N HIS A 607 29.36 59.58 -37.66
CA HIS A 607 30.19 60.31 -38.61
C HIS A 607 30.20 61.81 -38.30
N TYR A 608 31.39 62.41 -38.25
CA TYR A 608 31.57 63.86 -38.34
C TYR A 608 32.15 64.19 -39.71
N THR A 609 31.33 64.80 -40.55
CA THR A 609 31.67 65.11 -41.94
C THR A 609 31.83 66.61 -42.14
N SER A 610 32.75 67.01 -43.02
CA SER A 610 32.83 68.38 -43.52
C SER A 610 33.27 68.39 -44.97
N ASN A 611 32.53 69.11 -45.81
CA ASN A 611 32.88 69.29 -47.21
C ASN A 611 33.90 70.42 -47.44
N MET A 612 34.44 71.03 -46.38
CA MET A 612 35.61 71.92 -46.47
C MET A 612 36.87 71.13 -46.85
N LEU A 613 37.89 71.83 -47.36
CA LEU A 613 39.19 71.25 -47.68
C LEU A 613 40.17 71.64 -46.57
N TYR A 614 40.78 70.65 -45.92
CA TYR A 614 41.71 70.86 -44.81
C TYR A 614 43.12 70.43 -45.18
N THR A 615 44.12 71.07 -44.58
CA THR A 615 45.55 70.83 -44.78
C THR A 615 46.34 70.97 -43.48
N SER A 616 47.44 70.25 -43.35
CA SER A 616 48.42 70.42 -42.25
C SER A 616 49.73 71.06 -42.71
N ASP A 617 50.04 71.03 -44.01
CA ASP A 617 51.31 71.46 -44.60
C ASP A 617 51.15 72.49 -45.74
N GLY A 618 49.91 72.85 -46.09
CA GLY A 618 49.56 73.76 -47.18
C GLY A 618 49.63 73.13 -48.59
N LYS A 619 50.12 71.89 -48.72
CA LYS A 619 50.32 71.20 -50.01
C LYS A 619 49.31 70.08 -50.21
N ASN A 620 49.13 69.22 -49.20
CA ASN A 620 48.19 68.11 -49.22
C ASN A 620 46.87 68.56 -48.58
N TYR A 621 45.74 68.19 -49.18
CA TYR A 621 44.43 68.56 -48.66
C TYR A 621 43.39 67.45 -48.82
N GLN A 622 42.42 67.41 -47.91
CA GLN A 622 41.32 66.44 -47.93
C GLN A 622 40.05 66.98 -47.28
N HIS A 623 38.91 66.34 -47.56
CA HIS A 623 37.67 66.52 -46.81
C HIS A 623 37.73 65.79 -45.46
N LEU A 624 36.80 66.11 -44.55
CA LEU A 624 36.64 65.39 -43.30
C LEU A 624 35.51 64.39 -43.38
N ASP A 625 35.80 63.16 -42.96
CA ASP A 625 34.82 62.14 -42.61
C ASP A 625 35.39 61.33 -41.44
N LEU A 626 35.19 61.84 -40.23
CA LEU A 626 35.68 61.20 -39.01
C LEU A 626 34.66 60.19 -38.52
N HIS A 627 35.10 58.96 -38.33
CA HIS A 627 34.28 57.87 -37.81
C HIS A 627 35.16 56.85 -37.09
N ASN A 628 34.54 55.84 -36.46
CA ASN A 628 35.31 54.75 -35.86
C ASN A 628 36.14 54.02 -36.94
N GLY A 629 37.46 53.95 -36.75
CA GLY A 629 38.41 53.46 -37.76
C GLY A 629 39.00 54.52 -38.70
N ASN A 630 38.48 55.75 -38.70
CA ASN A 630 39.07 56.92 -39.35
C ASN A 630 39.06 58.13 -38.40
N ASP A 631 39.79 58.01 -37.31
CA ASP A 631 39.84 58.94 -36.19
C ASP A 631 40.96 59.98 -36.32
N LYS A 632 41.80 59.88 -37.36
CA LYS A 632 42.97 60.73 -37.56
C LYS A 632 42.96 61.45 -38.90
N ILE A 633 43.46 62.68 -38.90
CA ILE A 633 43.64 63.51 -40.10
C ILE A 633 45.07 64.03 -40.11
N PHE A 634 45.83 63.72 -41.16
CA PHE A 634 47.27 64.00 -41.23
C PHE A 634 48.05 63.51 -39.99
N GLY A 635 47.64 62.38 -39.41
CA GLY A 635 48.25 61.81 -38.20
C GLY A 635 47.85 62.47 -36.86
N MET A 636 47.03 63.54 -36.90
CA MET A 636 46.47 64.18 -35.70
C MET A 636 45.26 63.41 -35.20
N ASP A 637 45.13 63.24 -33.88
CA ASP A 637 43.97 62.57 -33.27
C ASP A 637 42.77 63.53 -33.30
N MET A 638 41.79 63.25 -34.16
CA MET A 638 40.66 64.15 -34.47
C MET A 638 39.31 63.63 -33.98
N LEU A 639 39.20 62.38 -33.56
CA LEU A 639 38.00 61.83 -32.93
C LEU A 639 38.42 60.94 -31.77
N ASP A 640 37.83 61.15 -30.60
CA ASP A 640 37.96 60.26 -29.45
C ASP A 640 36.58 59.68 -29.10
N ILE A 641 36.53 58.36 -28.90
CA ILE A 641 35.31 57.62 -28.59
C ILE A 641 35.54 56.87 -27.28
N THR A 642 34.88 57.31 -26.22
CA THR A 642 34.98 56.70 -24.88
C THR A 642 33.64 56.15 -24.44
N THR A 643 33.67 55.14 -23.55
CA THR A 643 32.45 54.51 -23.03
C THR A 643 32.49 54.33 -21.52
N THR A 644 31.36 54.53 -20.87
CA THR A 644 31.11 54.09 -19.48
C THR A 644 30.01 53.05 -19.48
N TYR A 645 30.21 51.94 -18.77
CA TYR A 645 29.31 50.78 -18.73
C TYR A 645 28.86 50.50 -17.30
N ASP A 646 27.57 50.18 -17.15
CA ASP A 646 26.92 49.78 -15.90
C ASP A 646 25.94 48.64 -16.16
N ILE A 647 25.81 47.72 -15.21
CA ILE A 647 24.92 46.56 -15.27
C ILE A 647 24.22 46.35 -13.93
N ALA A 648 22.92 46.06 -14.00
CA ALA A 648 22.12 45.60 -12.88
C ALA A 648 21.31 44.38 -13.30
N ASP A 649 21.20 43.39 -12.43
CA ASP A 649 20.37 42.20 -12.65
C ASP A 649 19.34 42.01 -11.54
N THR A 650 18.23 41.35 -11.86
CA THR A 650 17.20 40.95 -10.90
C THR A 650 16.67 39.58 -11.27
N LYS A 651 16.87 38.59 -10.39
CA LYS A 651 16.28 37.27 -10.53
C LYS A 651 14.75 37.35 -10.45
N LEU A 652 14.07 36.69 -11.38
CA LEU A 652 12.62 36.50 -11.33
C LEU A 652 12.32 35.36 -10.37
N GLU A 653 11.64 35.68 -9.27
CA GLU A 653 11.30 34.69 -8.25
C GLU A 653 10.32 33.63 -8.78
N HIS A 654 10.61 32.36 -8.50
CA HIS A 654 9.68 31.26 -8.69
C HIS A 654 9.75 30.32 -7.49
N PHE A 655 8.64 29.67 -7.20
CA PHE A 655 8.52 28.77 -6.07
C PHE A 655 7.98 27.43 -6.53
N ASP A 656 8.63 26.37 -6.10
CA ASP A 656 8.18 25.00 -6.31
C ASP A 656 7.33 24.48 -5.13
N ASP A 657 7.06 25.33 -4.14
CA ASP A 657 6.19 25.05 -2.99
C ASP A 657 4.79 25.64 -3.21
N SER A 658 3.78 24.78 -3.06
CA SER A 658 2.37 25.16 -3.12
C SER A 658 1.97 26.30 -2.18
N ALA A 659 2.61 26.44 -1.00
CA ALA A 659 2.33 27.51 -0.04
C ALA A 659 2.80 28.89 -0.50
N TYR A 660 3.77 28.93 -1.42
CA TYR A 660 4.35 30.15 -1.98
C TYR A 660 4.06 30.33 -3.46
N ALA A 661 3.19 29.48 -4.03
CA ALA A 661 2.82 29.48 -5.45
C ALA A 661 2.40 30.87 -5.98
N ASP A 662 1.73 31.66 -5.13
CA ASP A 662 1.23 32.98 -5.49
C ASP A 662 2.32 34.07 -5.46
N LYS A 663 3.47 33.80 -4.84
CA LYS A 663 4.66 34.65 -4.87
C LYS A 663 5.50 34.46 -6.13
N THR A 664 5.26 33.40 -6.90
CA THR A 664 5.92 33.20 -8.20
C THR A 664 5.66 34.40 -9.10
N HIS A 665 6.71 34.87 -9.78
CA HIS A 665 6.66 36.02 -10.64
C HIS A 665 5.62 35.83 -11.75
N GLN A 666 4.88 36.89 -12.08
CA GLN A 666 3.78 36.86 -13.05
C GLN A 666 4.18 36.21 -14.38
N PHE A 667 5.37 36.51 -14.91
CA PHE A 667 5.84 35.95 -16.18
C PHE A 667 5.96 34.42 -16.20
N PHE A 668 6.21 33.78 -15.07
CA PHE A 668 6.15 32.31 -14.99
C PHE A 668 4.70 31.83 -14.93
N LYS A 669 3.83 32.51 -14.18
CA LYS A 669 2.39 32.17 -14.12
C LYS A 669 1.70 32.25 -15.49
N GLU A 670 2.16 33.15 -16.35
CA GLU A 670 1.73 33.29 -17.74
C GLU A 670 2.06 32.07 -18.62
N ILE A 671 3.00 31.21 -18.22
CA ILE A 671 3.41 30.00 -18.97
C ILE A 671 2.99 28.69 -18.31
N LEU A 672 2.73 28.72 -16.99
CA LEU A 672 2.37 27.56 -16.19
C LEU A 672 0.86 27.33 -16.21
N GLU A 673 0.46 26.06 -16.20
CA GLU A 673 -0.95 25.69 -16.10
C GLU A 673 -1.48 25.77 -14.65
N GLY A 674 -2.75 26.13 -14.51
CA GLY A 674 -3.41 26.26 -13.20
C GLY A 674 -3.31 27.66 -12.60
N TYR A 675 -3.07 28.67 -13.45
CA TYR A 675 -2.99 30.09 -13.09
C TYR A 675 -3.98 30.91 -13.93
N SER A 676 -4.46 32.02 -13.36
CA SER A 676 -5.32 32.96 -14.08
C SER A 676 -4.55 33.70 -15.17
N GLU A 677 -3.27 34.00 -14.94
CA GLU A 677 -2.40 34.73 -15.87
C GLU A 677 -2.17 33.99 -17.18
N SER A 678 -2.24 32.65 -17.17
CA SER A 678 -2.18 31.81 -18.38
C SER A 678 -3.55 31.45 -18.95
N ASN A 679 -4.65 32.01 -18.43
CA ASN A 679 -6.03 31.64 -18.76
C ASN A 679 -6.33 30.14 -18.50
N THR A 680 -5.74 29.54 -17.46
CA THR A 680 -5.89 28.10 -17.15
C THR A 680 -6.23 27.79 -15.70
N GLU A 681 -6.71 28.77 -14.91
CA GLU A 681 -7.15 28.57 -13.52
C GLU A 681 -8.18 27.43 -13.38
N ASN A 682 -8.97 27.19 -14.44
CA ASN A 682 -9.93 26.09 -14.49
C ASN A 682 -9.29 24.70 -14.32
N SER A 683 -8.02 24.54 -14.68
CA SER A 683 -7.27 23.28 -14.48
C SER A 683 -7.07 22.98 -13.00
N LYS A 684 -6.85 24.03 -12.21
CA LYS A 684 -6.71 23.94 -10.76
C LYS A 684 -8.06 23.70 -10.08
N SER A 685 -9.11 24.40 -10.51
CA SER A 685 -10.45 24.24 -9.92
C SER A 685 -11.11 22.90 -10.28
N ASN A 686 -10.97 22.45 -11.53
CA ASN A 686 -11.71 21.30 -12.04
C ASN A 686 -10.94 19.99 -11.90
N PHE A 687 -9.60 20.05 -11.99
CA PHE A 687 -8.74 18.88 -12.02
C PHE A 687 -7.68 18.89 -10.90
N LYS A 688 -7.74 19.85 -9.97
CA LYS A 688 -6.73 20.00 -8.90
C LYS A 688 -5.30 20.03 -9.44
N TYR A 689 -5.13 20.53 -10.67
CA TYR A 689 -3.86 20.53 -11.39
C TYR A 689 -3.29 21.93 -11.47
N ARG A 690 -2.08 22.10 -10.93
CA ARG A 690 -1.29 23.34 -10.97
C ARG A 690 0.17 22.99 -11.18
N GLU A 691 0.82 23.72 -12.06
CA GLU A 691 2.23 23.53 -12.40
C GLU A 691 3.14 24.47 -11.62
N TYR A 692 4.39 24.08 -11.47
CA TYR A 692 5.44 24.83 -10.79
C TYR A 692 6.74 24.68 -11.58
N ILE A 693 7.63 25.68 -11.54
CA ILE A 693 8.96 25.54 -12.15
C ILE A 693 9.78 24.54 -11.35
N LYS A 694 10.41 23.56 -12.02
CA LYS A 694 11.21 22.54 -11.36
C LYS A 694 12.59 23.05 -10.95
N GLN A 695 13.25 23.74 -11.86
CA GLN A 695 14.62 24.23 -11.74
C GLN A 695 14.86 25.29 -12.81
N ASP A 696 16.05 25.90 -12.77
CA ASP A 696 16.51 26.98 -13.64
C ASP A 696 15.86 28.33 -13.33
N ASP A 697 16.61 29.41 -13.54
CA ASP A 697 16.22 30.77 -13.17
C ASP A 697 16.15 31.65 -14.43
N ILE A 698 15.37 32.73 -14.34
CA ILE A 698 15.42 33.81 -15.33
C ILE A 698 15.79 35.09 -14.61
N TYR A 699 16.69 35.86 -15.21
CA TYR A 699 17.13 37.17 -14.75
C TYR A 699 16.63 38.24 -15.71
N LYS A 700 16.16 39.36 -15.14
CA LYS A 700 16.04 40.63 -15.85
C LYS A 700 17.39 41.33 -15.76
N VAL A 701 18.09 41.46 -16.88
CA VAL A 701 19.40 42.12 -16.99
C VAL A 701 19.21 43.49 -17.64
N GLU A 702 19.67 44.52 -16.94
CA GLU A 702 19.59 45.93 -17.34
C GLU A 702 21.00 46.48 -17.53
N GLU A 703 21.36 46.79 -18.77
CA GLU A 703 22.70 47.29 -19.12
C GLU A 703 22.60 48.71 -19.65
N THR A 704 23.48 49.59 -19.17
CA THR A 704 23.59 50.98 -19.62
C THR A 704 25.00 51.27 -20.10
N THR A 705 25.13 51.68 -21.36
CA THR A 705 26.37 52.26 -21.90
C THR A 705 26.16 53.71 -22.32
N VAL A 706 27.04 54.60 -21.88
CA VAL A 706 27.13 55.96 -22.42
C VAL A 706 28.37 56.05 -23.27
N ILE A 707 28.17 56.29 -24.57
CA ILE A 707 29.23 56.52 -25.55
C ILE A 707 29.42 58.04 -25.68
N THR A 708 30.64 58.54 -25.55
CA THR A 708 30.99 59.95 -25.76
C THR A 708 31.89 60.07 -26.98
N PHE A 709 31.48 60.88 -27.94
CA PHE A 709 32.22 61.22 -29.15
C PHE A 709 32.75 62.64 -29.01
N ARG A 710 34.07 62.83 -29.03
CA ARG A 710 34.71 64.13 -28.92
C ARG A 710 35.56 64.40 -30.15
N VAL A 711 35.20 65.45 -30.89
CA VAL A 711 35.90 65.86 -32.11
C VAL A 711 37.01 66.85 -31.74
N SER A 712 38.21 66.61 -32.27
CA SER A 712 39.47 67.29 -31.95
C SER A 712 39.73 67.34 -30.43
N PRO A 713 39.90 66.18 -29.76
CA PRO A 713 40.02 66.10 -28.30
C PRO A 713 41.19 66.91 -27.73
N LYS A 714 42.28 67.04 -28.49
CA LYS A 714 43.50 67.80 -28.14
C LYS A 714 43.49 69.23 -28.69
N ASN A 715 42.44 69.63 -29.41
CA ASN A 715 42.31 70.92 -30.10
C ASN A 715 43.53 71.26 -30.98
N GLN A 716 44.07 70.27 -31.72
CA GLN A 716 45.21 70.47 -32.61
C GLN A 716 44.78 71.32 -33.81
N LYS A 717 45.62 72.29 -34.20
CA LYS A 717 45.28 73.26 -35.26
C LYS A 717 45.28 72.61 -36.63
N LEU A 718 44.12 72.58 -37.28
CA LEU A 718 43.92 72.13 -38.64
C LEU A 718 43.57 73.32 -39.55
N TYR A 719 44.30 73.47 -40.65
CA TYR A 719 44.17 74.63 -41.54
C TYR A 719 43.20 74.34 -42.68
N THR A 720 42.47 75.36 -43.12
CA THR A 720 41.71 75.28 -44.37
C THR A 720 42.65 75.46 -45.56
N TYR A 721 42.39 74.78 -46.68
CA TYR A 721 43.21 74.90 -47.88
C TYR A 721 43.05 76.31 -48.50
N ILE A 722 44.17 76.95 -48.83
CA ILE A 722 44.20 78.38 -49.19
C ILE A 722 43.44 78.75 -50.48
N ASN A 723 43.22 77.78 -51.38
CA ASN A 723 42.50 77.99 -52.64
C ASN A 723 41.08 77.41 -52.60
N MET A 724 40.44 77.40 -51.42
CA MET A 724 39.03 77.03 -51.33
C MET A 724 38.16 78.04 -52.09
N LYS A 725 37.13 77.55 -52.78
CA LYS A 725 36.17 78.42 -53.48
C LYS A 725 35.31 79.16 -52.47
N ASP A 726 34.99 80.42 -52.78
CA ASP A 726 34.00 81.19 -52.03
C ASP A 726 32.61 80.57 -52.20
N ARG A 727 32.06 80.06 -51.09
CA ARG A 727 30.72 79.44 -51.00
C ARG A 727 30.44 79.00 -49.56
N GLU A 728 29.25 78.46 -49.38
CA GLU A 728 28.86 77.72 -48.17
C GLU A 728 29.45 76.32 -48.15
N TYR A 729 29.96 75.96 -46.98
CA TYR A 729 30.42 74.63 -46.62
C TYR A 729 29.67 74.15 -45.39
N LEU A 730 29.38 72.86 -45.33
CA LEU A 730 28.63 72.23 -44.25
C LEU A 730 29.56 71.30 -43.47
N SER A 731 29.62 71.51 -42.16
CA SER A 731 30.07 70.49 -41.22
C SER A 731 28.84 69.89 -40.54
N ASN A 732 28.77 68.56 -40.49
CA ASN A 732 27.61 67.81 -40.03
C ASN A 732 28.04 66.58 -39.23
N ALA A 733 27.53 66.46 -38.01
CA ALA A 733 27.55 65.23 -37.24
C ALA A 733 26.28 64.44 -37.58
N ARG A 734 26.42 63.21 -38.05
CA ARG A 734 25.31 62.33 -38.46
C ARG A 734 25.52 60.91 -37.97
N ILE A 735 24.43 60.16 -37.93
CA ILE A 735 24.41 58.74 -37.60
C ILE A 735 23.88 57.99 -38.82
N ASP A 736 24.62 57.01 -39.32
CA ASP A 736 24.19 56.19 -40.44
C ASP A 736 23.25 55.06 -39.98
N ASN A 737 22.40 54.55 -40.88
CA ASN A 737 21.54 53.40 -40.59
C ASN A 737 22.39 52.13 -40.42
N PHE A 738 21.97 51.22 -39.54
CA PHE A 738 22.58 49.90 -39.46
C PHE A 738 21.55 48.81 -39.16
N THR A 739 21.84 47.60 -39.64
CA THR A 739 21.04 46.41 -39.36
C THR A 739 21.72 45.55 -38.29
N LEU A 740 20.91 45.05 -37.37
CA LEU A 740 21.30 44.07 -36.35
C LEU A 740 21.24 42.68 -36.98
N ASN A 741 22.38 42.00 -37.05
CA ASN A 741 22.52 40.80 -37.89
C ASN A 741 22.60 39.50 -37.10
N ASN A 742 22.81 39.58 -35.79
CA ASN A 742 22.92 38.42 -34.91
C ASN A 742 21.82 38.43 -33.84
N TYR A 743 21.78 37.35 -33.06
CA TYR A 743 20.93 37.19 -31.86
C TYR A 743 19.42 37.34 -32.11
N ALA A 744 18.65 37.47 -31.03
CA ALA A 744 17.19 37.44 -31.06
C ALA A 744 16.55 38.65 -31.77
N TYR A 745 17.28 39.77 -31.94
CA TYR A 745 16.83 40.95 -32.69
C TYR A 745 17.22 40.96 -34.18
N LYS A 746 17.71 39.83 -34.71
CA LYS A 746 18.22 39.73 -36.08
C LYS A 746 17.20 40.24 -37.10
N GLY A 747 17.68 41.08 -38.02
CA GLY A 747 16.90 41.67 -39.10
C GLY A 747 16.29 43.04 -38.75
N LEU A 748 16.36 43.49 -37.50
CA LEU A 748 15.93 44.84 -37.14
C LEU A 748 16.94 45.88 -37.67
N THR A 749 16.41 46.93 -38.30
CA THR A 749 17.22 48.05 -38.79
C THR A 749 17.01 49.27 -37.92
N VAL A 750 18.08 49.73 -37.28
CA VAL A 750 18.09 50.96 -36.47
C VAL A 750 18.34 52.12 -37.43
N ASN A 751 17.34 53.01 -37.54
CA ASN A 751 17.48 54.19 -38.37
C ASN A 751 18.44 55.18 -37.71
N GLY A 752 19.40 55.67 -38.48
CA GLY A 752 20.30 56.74 -38.13
C GLY A 752 19.62 58.10 -38.05
N LEU A 753 20.43 59.14 -38.01
CA LEU A 753 20.07 60.55 -37.89
C LEU A 753 20.85 61.32 -38.94
N SER A 754 20.15 61.87 -39.94
CA SER A 754 20.79 62.63 -41.04
C SER A 754 21.61 63.83 -40.54
N SER A 755 21.25 64.38 -39.38
CA SER A 755 22.02 65.36 -38.64
C SER A 755 21.65 65.31 -37.15
N ILE A 756 22.64 65.27 -36.27
CA ILE A 756 22.48 65.52 -34.83
C ILE A 756 22.91 66.92 -34.44
N ASP A 757 23.84 67.50 -35.20
CA ASP A 757 24.37 68.85 -35.06
C ASP A 757 25.03 69.24 -36.39
N ASN A 758 24.91 70.50 -36.77
CA ASN A 758 25.50 70.99 -38.01
C ASN A 758 25.80 72.49 -37.93
N ILE A 759 26.72 72.92 -38.78
CA ILE A 759 27.07 74.32 -38.94
C ILE A 759 27.42 74.60 -40.40
N THR A 760 26.83 75.68 -40.93
CA THR A 760 27.18 76.22 -42.25
C THR A 760 28.24 77.30 -42.09
N VAL A 761 29.39 77.09 -42.72
CA VAL A 761 30.55 77.98 -42.72
C VAL A 761 30.62 78.68 -44.08
N ASN A 762 30.70 80.00 -44.07
CA ASN A 762 30.83 80.81 -45.29
C ASN A 762 32.31 81.12 -45.52
N VAL A 763 32.89 80.59 -46.60
CA VAL A 763 34.26 80.95 -47.00
C VAL A 763 34.16 82.09 -47.99
N GLU A 764 34.81 83.22 -47.68
CA GLU A 764 34.84 84.43 -48.51
C GLU A 764 36.23 85.05 -48.47
N GLY A 765 37.02 84.81 -49.50
CA GLY A 765 38.40 85.25 -49.60
C GLY A 765 39.42 84.29 -48.97
N THR A 766 40.67 84.74 -48.93
CA THR A 766 41.83 83.96 -48.52
C THR A 766 42.69 84.74 -47.53
N LEU A 767 43.59 84.04 -46.85
CA LEU A 767 44.61 84.64 -45.98
C LEU A 767 45.49 85.67 -46.69
N TYR A 768 45.61 85.63 -48.03
CA TYR A 768 46.35 86.65 -48.78
C TYR A 768 45.64 88.01 -48.79
N ASP A 769 44.32 88.03 -48.68
CA ASP A 769 43.55 89.29 -48.63
C ASP A 769 43.86 90.09 -47.36
N ASP A 770 44.25 89.40 -46.28
CA ASP A 770 44.66 90.01 -45.02
C ASP A 770 46.15 90.39 -45.00
N GLN A 771 46.98 89.72 -45.80
CA GLN A 771 48.42 90.03 -45.92
C GLN A 771 48.72 91.18 -46.89
N ASN A 772 47.86 91.40 -47.89
CA ASN A 772 48.01 92.45 -48.89
C ASN A 772 47.36 93.79 -48.49
N ALA A 773 47.07 94.01 -47.21
CA ALA A 773 46.45 95.24 -46.69
C ALA A 773 47.33 96.51 -46.78
N ILE A 774 48.49 96.47 -47.45
CA ILE A 774 49.25 97.66 -47.85
C ILE A 774 49.24 97.74 -49.37
N ILE A 775 48.22 98.40 -49.91
CA ILE A 775 48.23 99.46 -50.94
C ILE A 775 46.76 99.68 -51.33
N ARG A 776 46.12 100.62 -50.63
CA ARG A 776 45.14 101.56 -51.22
C ARG A 776 45.04 102.79 -50.35
#